data_AF-A0A933RR77-F1
#
_entry.id   AF-A0A933RR77-F1
#
_cell.length_a   1.000
_cell.length_b   1.000
_cell.length_c   1.000
_cell.angle_alpha   90.00
_cell.angle_beta   90.00
_cell.angle_gamma   90.00
#
_symmetry.space_group_name_H-M   'P 1'
#
loop_
_entity.id
_entity.type
_entity.pdbx_description
1 polymer ?
#
loop_
_entity_poly.entity_id
_entity_poly.type
_entity_poly.pdbx_seq_one_letter_code
_entity_poly.pdbx_strand_id
1 'polypeptide(L)'
;MDNTSPDRERPSWAPKLLRRFAGLAILLLALSLFANKIADTDIWWHLRTGRYIIENHVIPRVDMYSYTAGGNRWIDLHWLFQVIVYATFNALGSYGLSLLFISVFVFSFLLLRSACLPQRNYLAAIILFALAIMAASGRFLARPEAFTFLMIAAYMAILCRYERGGANRLVYLLIPLQILWTNMQGLFIIGPFLISAYILDRGIRRFVSGPESRESEKRSKGFRTLLVVLIGSLFACLINPYGFSGLAFPLTLFTRVGGMQNVFAASIAEFQPPFSGYNLTGSIRWFGVFMVISALAVAADYRNIKISHVVIFLGLGYLALNARRNIPLFVLATLPLSVEHAGNLVVRLGDSKGGKSALWVKRLELTGCAALILLIPFQICRVVNGRYYVSDRRAERFGFGFKEQLFPRGAFVFIKENGIHGPLFNNMDIGGMFIYEMYPMEKVFIDARLEVNSAEHLVEYRRVTADPVAFRRLALKHGFNAAVIAHTSQDALYLMPVLYFSPDWALVYLDPIAAVFVRTVPENEVIIRSDRIDIGRRQVPLIAPDDTLNDSGPIFLRAFLDAITPSATTDSEAHNWFNLGLVYLVMGQNARAAEHMKSGLKLMPFSSEAEYNLGLAYDRMGEKGMALQHYGKAIVLNARHARAHANIGRIYDERGLKREAEQEYNLALRYGGENPIVLYNLGALSYERGEYETAREWWQRALKEDSAFQPAIEALKKLN
;
A
#
# COMPACT_ATOMS: atom_id res chain seq x y z
N MET A 1 -33.84 -55.03 40.71
CA MET A 1 -33.22 -53.69 40.73
C MET A 1 -32.77 -53.38 39.32
N ASP A 2 -33.71 -52.93 38.50
CA ASP A 2 -33.46 -52.39 37.17
C ASP A 2 -33.08 -50.91 37.32
N ASN A 3 -31.96 -50.51 36.75
CA ASN A 3 -31.54 -49.11 36.70
C ASN A 3 -31.33 -48.71 35.23
N THR A 4 -32.44 -48.57 34.51
CA THR A 4 -32.48 -47.84 33.23
C THR A 4 -32.59 -46.36 33.54
N SER A 5 -31.47 -45.66 33.63
CA SER A 5 -31.46 -44.21 33.54
C SER A 5 -31.83 -43.80 32.11
N PRO A 6 -32.82 -42.92 31.89
CA PRO A 6 -33.14 -42.45 30.55
C PRO A 6 -31.99 -41.56 30.07
N ASP A 7 -31.39 -41.95 28.94
CA ASP A 7 -30.57 -41.04 28.13
C ASP A 7 -31.40 -39.77 27.91
N ARG A 8 -31.05 -38.69 28.61
CA ARG A 8 -31.62 -37.37 28.36
C ARG A 8 -31.22 -37.00 26.93
N GLU A 9 -32.12 -37.23 25.98
CA GLU A 9 -32.02 -36.72 24.63
C GLU A 9 -31.77 -35.21 24.70
N ARG A 10 -30.52 -34.80 24.50
CA ARG A 10 -30.18 -33.39 24.37
C ARG A 10 -31.00 -32.83 23.21
N PRO A 11 -31.72 -31.71 23.38
CA PRO A 11 -32.62 -31.23 22.35
C PRO A 11 -31.91 -31.04 21.00
N SER A 12 -32.47 -31.65 19.94
CA SER A 12 -31.88 -31.69 18.59
C SER A 12 -31.71 -30.30 17.94
N TRP A 13 -32.27 -29.25 18.54
CA TRP A 13 -32.18 -27.86 18.09
C TRP A 13 -30.88 -27.17 18.49
N ALA A 14 -30.22 -27.55 19.59
CA ALA A 14 -29.05 -26.82 20.11
C ALA A 14 -27.85 -26.76 19.13
N PRO A 15 -27.46 -27.86 18.44
CA PRO A 15 -26.42 -27.81 17.40
C PRO A 15 -26.78 -26.93 16.20
N LYS A 16 -28.05 -26.96 15.76
CA LYS A 16 -28.52 -26.12 14.64
C LYS A 16 -28.49 -24.65 15.03
N LEU A 17 -28.86 -24.33 16.27
CA LEU A 17 -28.84 -22.98 16.80
C LEU A 17 -27.40 -22.44 16.92
N LEU A 18 -26.49 -23.24 17.46
CA LEU A 18 -25.06 -22.88 17.59
C LEU A 18 -24.44 -22.56 16.21
N ARG A 19 -24.75 -23.38 15.20
CA ARG A 19 -24.34 -23.13 13.82
C ARG A 19 -24.87 -21.78 13.32
N ARG A 20 -26.16 -21.49 13.50
CA ARG A 20 -26.76 -20.21 13.10
C ARG A 20 -26.09 -19.02 13.79
N PHE A 21 -25.80 -19.12 15.08
CA PHE A 21 -25.09 -18.07 15.81
C PHE A 21 -23.66 -17.86 15.30
N ALA A 22 -22.90 -18.93 15.02
CA ALA A 22 -21.57 -18.80 14.44
C ALA A 22 -21.62 -18.16 13.03
N GLY A 23 -22.64 -18.48 12.23
CA GLY A 23 -22.87 -17.84 10.93
C GLY A 23 -23.23 -16.36 11.05
N LEU A 24 -24.05 -15.99 12.03
CA LEU A 24 -24.37 -14.60 12.34
C LEU A 24 -23.14 -13.84 12.82
N ALA A 25 -22.31 -14.46 13.68
CA ALA A 25 -21.07 -13.85 14.17
C ALA A 25 -20.14 -13.49 13.00
N ILE A 26 -19.96 -14.39 12.02
CA ILE A 26 -19.15 -14.11 10.82
C ILE A 26 -19.75 -12.98 9.99
N LEU A 27 -21.07 -12.95 9.83
CA LEU A 27 -21.74 -11.85 9.11
C LEU A 27 -21.48 -10.51 9.82
N LEU A 28 -21.57 -10.48 11.15
CA LEU A 28 -21.29 -9.28 11.94
C LEU A 28 -19.82 -8.87 11.85
N LEU A 29 -18.88 -9.83 11.86
CA LEU A 29 -17.46 -9.56 11.62
C LEU A 29 -17.24 -8.91 10.25
N ALA A 30 -17.84 -9.49 9.20
CA ALA A 30 -17.77 -8.98 7.84
C ALA A 30 -18.30 -7.53 7.78
N LEU A 31 -19.52 -7.30 8.30
CA LEU A 31 -20.14 -5.98 8.34
C LEU A 31 -19.28 -4.96 9.10
N SER A 32 -18.70 -5.34 10.25
CA SER A 32 -17.80 -4.46 11.00
C SER A 32 -16.55 -4.04 10.22
N LEU A 33 -16.03 -4.93 9.37
CA LEU A 33 -14.85 -4.66 8.55
C LEU A 33 -15.18 -3.92 7.26
N PHE A 34 -16.39 -4.10 6.72
CA PHE A 34 -16.88 -3.35 5.56
C PHE A 34 -17.28 -1.92 5.91
N ALA A 35 -17.77 -1.69 7.13
CA ALA A 35 -18.10 -0.37 7.65
C ALA A 35 -16.82 0.38 8.04
N ASN A 36 -16.00 0.72 7.04
CA ASN A 36 -14.84 1.57 7.19
C ASN A 36 -15.11 2.99 6.65
N LYS A 37 -14.58 3.98 7.36
CA LYS A 37 -14.50 5.34 6.85
C LYS A 37 -13.64 5.35 5.60
N ILE A 38 -14.06 6.14 4.61
CA ILE A 38 -13.33 6.33 3.36
C ILE A 38 -12.06 7.12 3.67
N ALA A 39 -10.93 6.42 3.67
CA ALA A 39 -9.59 6.94 3.94
C ALA A 39 -8.70 6.94 2.69
N ASP A 40 -9.17 6.33 1.61
CA ASP A 40 -8.43 6.23 0.35
C ASP A 40 -8.44 7.58 -0.38
N THR A 41 -7.27 8.05 -0.81
CA THR A 41 -7.13 9.38 -1.41
C THR A 41 -7.46 9.40 -2.90
N ASP A 42 -7.44 8.24 -3.56
CA ASP A 42 -7.74 8.11 -5.00
C ASP A 42 -9.22 8.33 -5.33
N ILE A 43 -10.12 8.20 -4.36
CA ILE A 43 -11.55 8.42 -4.59
C ILE A 43 -11.86 9.81 -5.18
N TRP A 44 -11.06 10.81 -4.87
CA TRP A 44 -11.33 12.20 -5.25
C TRP A 44 -11.19 12.45 -6.76
N TRP A 45 -10.15 11.93 -7.40
CA TRP A 45 -10.01 12.09 -8.86
C TRP A 45 -11.05 11.25 -9.61
N HIS A 46 -11.49 10.12 -9.05
CA HIS A 46 -12.62 9.36 -9.57
C HIS A 46 -13.93 10.15 -9.50
N LEU A 47 -14.22 10.80 -8.37
CA LEU A 47 -15.38 11.67 -8.23
C LEU A 47 -15.33 12.85 -9.20
N ARG A 48 -14.16 13.49 -9.37
CA ARG A 48 -14.01 14.59 -10.32
C ARG A 48 -14.24 14.14 -11.77
N THR A 49 -13.74 12.97 -12.12
CA THR A 49 -13.88 12.43 -13.49
C THR A 49 -15.29 11.94 -13.75
N GLY A 50 -15.95 11.31 -12.76
CA GLY A 50 -17.37 10.96 -12.85
C GLY A 50 -18.26 12.18 -13.05
N ARG A 51 -17.96 13.28 -12.34
CA ARG A 51 -18.60 14.58 -12.55
C ARG A 51 -18.40 15.09 -13.98
N TYR A 52 -17.16 15.10 -14.46
CA TYR A 52 -16.84 15.54 -15.81
C TYR A 52 -17.59 14.73 -16.87
N ILE A 53 -17.64 13.40 -16.75
CA ILE A 53 -18.34 12.53 -17.71
C ILE A 53 -19.83 12.84 -17.74
N ILE A 54 -20.45 13.04 -16.58
CA ILE A 54 -21.89 13.36 -16.48
C ILE A 54 -22.20 14.74 -17.03
N GLU A 55 -21.39 15.76 -16.71
CA GLU A 55 -21.61 17.14 -17.16
C GLU A 55 -21.36 17.32 -18.67
N ASN A 56 -20.39 16.61 -19.24
CA ASN A 56 -19.94 16.81 -20.62
C ASN A 56 -20.37 15.70 -21.59
N HIS A 57 -20.94 14.60 -21.08
CA HIS A 57 -21.28 13.40 -21.86
C HIS A 57 -20.11 12.80 -22.66
N VAL A 58 -18.89 12.97 -22.17
CA VAL A 58 -17.66 12.51 -22.84
C VAL A 58 -16.76 11.76 -21.86
N ILE A 59 -16.27 10.60 -22.29
CA ILE A 59 -15.26 9.82 -21.57
C ILE A 59 -13.87 10.38 -21.92
N PRO A 60 -13.05 10.78 -20.94
CA PRO A 60 -11.73 11.35 -21.19
C PRO A 60 -10.83 10.38 -21.96
N ARG A 61 -10.03 10.91 -22.89
CA ARG A 61 -9.02 10.14 -23.65
C ARG A 61 -7.59 10.62 -23.45
N VAL A 62 -7.46 11.77 -22.81
CA VAL A 62 -6.20 12.43 -22.51
C VAL A 62 -6.26 12.97 -21.09
N ASP A 63 -5.10 13.10 -20.45
CA ASP A 63 -5.02 13.76 -19.16
C ASP A 63 -5.30 15.25 -19.28
N MET A 64 -6.33 15.71 -18.57
CA MET A 64 -6.75 17.11 -18.53
C MET A 64 -6.35 17.81 -17.22
N TYR A 65 -6.02 17.02 -16.19
CA TYR A 65 -5.87 17.52 -14.83
C TYR A 65 -4.45 17.96 -14.51
N SER A 66 -3.43 17.28 -15.05
CA SER A 66 -2.05 17.59 -14.74
C SER A 66 -1.49 18.60 -15.75
N TYR A 67 -0.63 19.50 -15.30
CA TYR A 67 0.14 20.36 -16.22
C TYR A 67 1.50 19.74 -16.58
N THR A 68 1.99 18.80 -15.78
CA THR A 68 3.24 18.04 -16.01
C THR A 68 3.07 16.90 -17.02
N ALA A 69 1.88 16.32 -17.07
CA ALA A 69 1.51 15.22 -17.97
C ALA A 69 0.30 15.54 -18.86
N GLY A 70 -0.11 16.81 -18.90
CA GLY A 70 -1.30 17.25 -19.63
C GLY A 70 -1.22 16.90 -21.12
N GLY A 71 -2.32 16.38 -21.66
CA GLY A 71 -2.41 15.93 -23.05
C GLY A 71 -1.88 14.51 -23.30
N ASN A 72 -1.21 13.88 -22.32
CA ASN A 72 -0.83 12.48 -22.44
C ASN A 72 -2.06 11.60 -22.60
N ARG A 73 -1.93 10.54 -23.40
CA ARG A 73 -3.00 9.56 -23.61
C ARG A 73 -3.40 8.92 -22.28
N TRP A 74 -4.70 8.93 -21.98
CA TRP A 74 -5.27 8.30 -20.80
C TRP A 74 -6.32 7.27 -21.21
N ILE A 75 -6.10 6.01 -20.82
CA ILE A 75 -7.03 4.90 -21.05
C ILE A 75 -7.77 4.64 -19.74
N ASP A 76 -8.87 5.36 -19.54
CA ASP A 76 -9.66 5.25 -18.32
C ASP A 76 -10.72 4.13 -18.41
N LEU A 77 -10.31 2.93 -18.00
CA LEU A 77 -11.23 1.78 -17.90
C LEU A 77 -12.16 1.84 -16.68
N HIS A 78 -12.06 2.90 -15.87
CA HIS A 78 -12.87 3.06 -14.66
C HIS A 78 -14.10 3.94 -14.90
N TRP A 79 -14.37 4.39 -16.12
CA TRP A 79 -15.40 5.38 -16.42
C TRP A 79 -16.79 5.01 -15.86
N LEU A 80 -17.23 3.74 -15.96
CA LEU A 80 -18.54 3.33 -15.45
C LEU A 80 -18.56 3.34 -13.93
N PHE A 81 -17.45 2.90 -13.31
CA PHE A 81 -17.26 3.00 -11.87
C PHE A 81 -17.37 4.46 -11.40
N GLN A 82 -16.67 5.38 -12.08
CA GLN A 82 -16.63 6.80 -11.76
C GLN A 82 -18.01 7.45 -11.85
N VAL A 83 -18.77 7.15 -12.90
CA VAL A 83 -20.16 7.61 -13.07
C VAL A 83 -21.02 7.13 -11.90
N ILE A 84 -20.93 5.85 -11.52
CA ILE A 84 -21.72 5.28 -10.42
C ILE A 84 -21.35 5.94 -9.07
N VAL A 85 -20.07 6.06 -8.76
CA VAL A 85 -19.65 6.64 -7.47
C VAL A 85 -19.96 8.13 -7.42
N TYR A 86 -19.76 8.90 -8.48
CA TYR A 86 -20.13 10.31 -8.48
C TYR A 86 -21.64 10.52 -8.39
N ALA A 87 -22.45 9.76 -9.15
CA ALA A 87 -23.91 9.85 -9.04
C ALA A 87 -24.40 9.53 -7.61
N THR A 88 -23.81 8.51 -6.98
CA THR A 88 -24.11 8.16 -5.58
C THR A 88 -23.69 9.26 -4.61
N PHE A 89 -22.48 9.79 -4.79
CA PHE A 89 -21.96 10.86 -3.95
C PHE A 89 -22.77 12.16 -4.09
N ASN A 90 -23.17 12.52 -5.30
CA ASN A 90 -23.99 13.69 -5.57
C ASN A 90 -25.40 13.56 -4.95
N ALA A 91 -25.97 12.36 -4.93
CA ALA A 91 -27.30 12.12 -4.38
C ALA A 91 -27.32 11.97 -2.85
N LEU A 92 -26.31 11.29 -2.27
CA LEU A 92 -26.35 10.81 -0.88
C LEU A 92 -25.10 11.17 -0.07
N GLY A 93 -24.18 11.95 -0.63
CA GLY A 93 -22.93 12.35 0.01
C GLY A 93 -21.99 11.18 0.32
N SER A 94 -21.09 11.40 1.28
CA SER A 94 -20.07 10.43 1.68
C SER A 94 -20.67 9.19 2.37
N TYR A 95 -21.80 9.33 3.06
CA TYR A 95 -22.53 8.21 3.65
C TYR A 95 -23.10 7.27 2.57
N GLY A 96 -23.63 7.83 1.48
CA GLY A 96 -24.07 7.05 0.32
C GLY A 96 -22.95 6.22 -0.30
N LEU A 97 -21.76 6.80 -0.43
CA LEU A 97 -20.58 6.05 -0.90
C LEU A 97 -20.25 4.88 0.03
N SER A 98 -20.20 5.10 1.35
CA SER A 98 -19.96 4.01 2.31
C SER A 98 -21.00 2.89 2.15
N LEU A 99 -22.28 3.23 2.05
CA LEU A 99 -23.36 2.24 1.86
C LEU A 99 -23.23 1.47 0.54
N LEU A 100 -22.83 2.14 -0.55
CA LEU A 100 -22.58 1.50 -1.84
C LEU A 100 -21.50 0.42 -1.71
N PHE A 101 -20.33 0.76 -1.17
CA PHE A 101 -19.22 -0.18 -1.04
C PHE A 101 -19.51 -1.32 -0.05
N ILE A 102 -20.16 -1.01 1.08
CA ILE A 102 -20.63 -2.05 2.01
C ILE A 102 -21.57 -3.01 1.29
N SER A 103 -22.52 -2.51 0.49
CA SER A 103 -23.46 -3.34 -0.26
C SER A 103 -22.74 -4.22 -1.29
N VAL A 104 -21.74 -3.67 -2.01
CA VAL A 104 -20.91 -4.41 -2.96
C VAL A 104 -20.16 -5.55 -2.25
N PHE A 105 -19.53 -5.29 -1.11
CA PHE A 105 -18.81 -6.32 -0.36
C PHE A 105 -19.75 -7.37 0.23
N VAL A 106 -20.86 -6.96 0.86
CA VAL A 106 -21.88 -7.88 1.39
C VAL A 106 -22.40 -8.79 0.26
N PHE A 107 -22.77 -8.22 -0.88
CA PHE A 107 -23.29 -8.99 -2.00
C PHE A 107 -22.24 -9.96 -2.58
N SER A 108 -20.97 -9.55 -2.64
CA SER A 108 -19.85 -10.43 -3.01
C SER A 108 -19.77 -11.66 -2.09
N PHE A 109 -19.84 -11.46 -0.77
CA PHE A 109 -19.76 -12.57 0.18
C PHE A 109 -21.03 -13.44 0.19
N LEU A 110 -22.21 -12.87 -0.08
CA LEU A 110 -23.45 -13.65 -0.26
C LEU A 110 -23.37 -14.56 -1.50
N LEU A 111 -22.81 -14.06 -2.60
CA LEU A 111 -22.56 -14.86 -3.81
C LEU A 111 -21.56 -15.98 -3.53
N LEU A 112 -20.44 -15.71 -2.85
CA LEU A 112 -19.49 -16.74 -2.45
C LEU A 112 -20.11 -17.77 -1.51
N ARG A 113 -20.93 -17.34 -0.55
CA ARG A 113 -21.69 -18.25 0.31
C ARG A 113 -22.56 -19.17 -0.53
N SER A 114 -23.27 -18.64 -1.52
CA SER A 114 -24.10 -19.43 -2.43
C SER A 114 -23.28 -20.46 -3.22
N ALA A 115 -22.04 -20.11 -3.60
CA ALA A 115 -21.10 -21.02 -4.24
C ALA A 115 -20.72 -22.20 -3.31
N CYS A 116 -20.71 -21.99 -1.98
CA CYS A 116 -20.37 -23.01 -0.98
C CYS A 116 -21.57 -23.83 -0.47
N LEU A 117 -22.83 -23.39 -0.66
CA LEU A 117 -24.03 -23.98 -0.03
C LEU A 117 -24.25 -25.51 -0.21
N PRO A 118 -23.90 -26.14 -1.33
CA PRO A 118 -24.12 -27.58 -1.52
C PRO A 118 -23.20 -28.49 -0.70
N GLN A 119 -22.27 -27.94 0.08
CA GLN A 119 -21.28 -28.73 0.78
C GLN A 119 -21.75 -29.17 2.16
N ARG A 120 -21.48 -30.43 2.48
CA ARG A 120 -22.05 -31.14 3.64
C ARG A 120 -21.49 -30.70 5.01
N ASN A 121 -20.44 -29.86 5.05
CA ASN A 121 -19.77 -29.50 6.30
C ASN A 121 -19.76 -27.99 6.59
N TYR A 122 -20.44 -27.61 7.67
CA TYR A 122 -20.63 -26.22 8.07
C TYR A 122 -19.40 -25.63 8.79
N LEU A 123 -18.58 -26.45 9.46
CA LEU A 123 -17.40 -26.00 10.19
C LEU A 123 -16.32 -25.47 9.24
N ALA A 124 -15.97 -26.26 8.23
CA ALA A 124 -14.95 -25.92 7.24
C ALA A 124 -15.31 -24.62 6.52
N ALA A 125 -16.58 -24.48 6.11
CA ALA A 125 -17.10 -23.28 5.49
C ALA A 125 -16.92 -22.06 6.42
N ILE A 126 -17.42 -22.13 7.65
CA ILE A 126 -17.34 -21.04 8.63
C ILE A 126 -15.90 -20.58 8.87
N ILE A 127 -14.97 -21.50 9.13
CA ILE A 127 -13.57 -21.15 9.43
C ILE A 127 -12.92 -20.48 8.22
N LEU A 128 -13.09 -21.06 7.02
CA LEU A 128 -12.49 -20.52 5.81
C LEU A 128 -13.11 -19.18 5.40
N PHE A 129 -14.41 -18.95 5.64
CA PHE A 129 -15.02 -17.64 5.46
C PHE A 129 -14.44 -16.59 6.41
N ALA A 130 -14.29 -16.92 7.70
CA ALA A 130 -13.70 -16.01 8.67
C ALA A 130 -12.25 -15.65 8.29
N LEU A 131 -11.45 -16.65 7.91
CA LEU A 131 -10.08 -16.44 7.42
C LEU A 131 -10.04 -15.61 6.13
N ALA A 132 -10.95 -15.88 5.20
CA ALA A 132 -11.03 -15.13 3.94
C ALA A 132 -11.39 -13.66 4.15
N ILE A 133 -12.36 -13.37 5.01
CA ILE A 133 -12.73 -11.99 5.39
C ILE A 133 -11.53 -11.28 6.01
N MET A 134 -10.83 -11.93 6.94
CA MET A 134 -9.67 -11.36 7.60
C MET A 134 -8.48 -11.17 6.64
N ALA A 135 -8.26 -12.08 5.70
CA ALA A 135 -7.21 -11.97 4.69
C ALA A 135 -7.48 -10.84 3.67
N ALA A 136 -8.75 -10.67 3.26
CA ALA A 136 -9.15 -9.62 2.32
C ALA A 136 -9.34 -8.22 2.98
N SER A 137 -9.41 -8.16 4.31
CA SER A 137 -9.70 -6.93 5.08
C SER A 137 -8.76 -5.75 4.87
N GLY A 138 -7.54 -5.97 4.36
CA GLY A 138 -6.62 -4.90 4.00
C GLY A 138 -7.01 -4.16 2.70
N ARG A 139 -8.11 -4.56 2.05
CA ARG A 139 -8.53 -4.09 0.73
C ARG A 139 -10.03 -3.82 0.61
N PHE A 140 -10.76 -3.78 1.72
CA PHE A 140 -12.15 -3.30 1.72
C PHE A 140 -12.15 -1.77 1.64
N LEU A 141 -11.73 -1.24 0.49
CA LEU A 141 -11.56 0.19 0.24
C LEU A 141 -12.59 0.66 -0.78
N ALA A 142 -12.90 1.97 -0.76
CA ALA A 142 -13.74 2.64 -1.73
C ALA A 142 -13.04 2.82 -3.09
N ARG A 143 -12.68 1.70 -3.73
CA ARG A 143 -11.90 1.64 -4.98
C ARG A 143 -12.62 0.83 -6.07
N PRO A 144 -12.28 1.04 -7.35
CA PRO A 144 -12.77 0.21 -8.46
C PRO A 144 -12.62 -1.31 -8.24
N GLU A 145 -11.56 -1.71 -7.53
CA GLU A 145 -11.26 -3.12 -7.18
C GLU A 145 -12.41 -3.80 -6.42
N ALA A 146 -13.23 -3.07 -5.67
CA ALA A 146 -14.40 -3.62 -4.98
C ALA A 146 -15.38 -4.30 -5.96
N PHE A 147 -15.56 -3.73 -7.16
CA PHE A 147 -16.39 -4.33 -8.19
C PHE A 147 -15.72 -5.56 -8.83
N THR A 148 -14.39 -5.61 -8.89
CA THR A 148 -13.67 -6.83 -9.29
C THR A 148 -13.92 -7.97 -8.30
N PHE A 149 -13.98 -7.68 -6.99
CA PHE A 149 -14.31 -8.69 -5.99
C PHE A 149 -15.73 -9.24 -6.17
N LEU A 150 -16.68 -8.34 -6.48
CA LEU A 150 -18.05 -8.72 -6.81
C LEU A 150 -18.12 -9.60 -8.06
N MET A 151 -17.37 -9.24 -9.11
CA MET A 151 -17.35 -10.02 -10.35
C MET A 151 -16.71 -11.40 -10.15
N ILE A 152 -15.59 -11.50 -9.41
CA ILE A 152 -15.00 -12.79 -9.04
C ILE A 152 -16.02 -13.65 -8.27
N ALA A 153 -16.71 -13.06 -7.29
CA ALA A 153 -17.73 -13.77 -6.52
C ALA A 153 -18.89 -14.27 -7.40
N ALA A 154 -19.39 -13.44 -8.32
CA ALA A 154 -20.43 -13.82 -9.28
C ALA A 154 -19.96 -14.93 -10.23
N TYR A 155 -18.75 -14.81 -10.76
CA TYR A 155 -18.13 -15.81 -11.63
C TYR A 155 -18.01 -17.15 -10.92
N MET A 156 -17.45 -17.16 -9.70
CA MET A 156 -17.31 -18.40 -8.93
C MET A 156 -18.66 -18.99 -8.55
N ALA A 157 -19.65 -18.19 -8.16
CA ALA A 157 -20.99 -18.68 -7.86
C ALA A 157 -21.65 -19.37 -9.07
N ILE A 158 -21.50 -18.79 -10.26
CA ILE A 158 -22.05 -19.34 -11.50
C ILE A 158 -21.27 -20.58 -11.95
N LEU A 159 -19.93 -20.53 -11.96
CA LEU A 159 -19.07 -21.64 -12.41
C LEU A 159 -19.17 -22.85 -11.48
N CYS A 160 -19.14 -22.67 -10.15
CA CYS A 160 -19.34 -23.76 -9.21
C CYS A 160 -20.74 -24.39 -9.35
N ARG A 161 -21.79 -23.59 -9.59
CA ARG A 161 -23.14 -24.12 -9.83
C ARG A 161 -23.22 -24.86 -11.16
N TYR A 162 -22.56 -24.35 -12.19
CA TYR A 162 -22.50 -24.97 -13.51
C TYR A 162 -21.77 -26.31 -13.47
N GLU A 163 -20.67 -26.40 -12.72
CA GLU A 163 -19.91 -27.64 -12.53
C GLU A 163 -20.78 -28.74 -11.89
N ARG A 164 -21.60 -28.39 -10.89
CA ARG A 164 -22.50 -29.35 -10.22
C ARG A 164 -23.66 -29.83 -11.09
N GLY A 165 -24.11 -29.02 -12.04
CA GLY A 165 -25.37 -29.24 -12.77
C GLY A 165 -25.27 -29.41 -14.28
N GLY A 166 -24.08 -29.23 -14.89
CA GLY A 166 -23.76 -29.52 -16.30
C GLY A 166 -24.45 -28.69 -17.40
N ALA A 167 -25.68 -28.20 -17.18
CA ALA A 167 -26.53 -27.56 -18.18
C ALA A 167 -27.29 -26.33 -17.65
N ASN A 168 -26.63 -25.54 -16.80
CA ASN A 168 -27.25 -24.34 -16.23
C ASN A 168 -27.16 -23.14 -17.18
N ARG A 169 -28.30 -22.63 -17.66
CA ARG A 169 -28.37 -21.43 -18.51
C ARG A 169 -27.79 -20.17 -17.86
N LEU A 170 -27.65 -20.13 -16.54
CA LEU A 170 -27.02 -19.00 -15.84
C LEU A 170 -25.57 -18.75 -16.28
N VAL A 171 -24.86 -19.74 -16.83
CA VAL A 171 -23.47 -19.55 -17.31
C VAL A 171 -23.36 -18.52 -18.43
N TYR A 172 -24.42 -18.30 -19.21
CA TYR A 172 -24.43 -17.27 -20.25
C TYR A 172 -24.46 -15.84 -19.68
N LEU A 173 -24.85 -15.66 -18.40
CA LEU A 173 -24.77 -14.35 -17.73
C LEU A 173 -23.33 -13.86 -17.55
N LEU A 174 -22.33 -14.75 -17.66
CA LEU A 174 -20.93 -14.35 -17.61
C LEU A 174 -20.56 -13.36 -18.74
N ILE A 175 -21.23 -13.44 -19.90
CA ILE A 175 -20.98 -12.53 -21.03
C ILE A 175 -21.38 -11.08 -20.69
N PRO A 176 -22.64 -10.76 -20.34
CA PRO A 176 -22.99 -9.39 -19.96
C PRO A 176 -22.28 -8.92 -18.69
N LEU A 177 -22.01 -9.81 -17.72
CA LEU A 177 -21.17 -9.47 -16.57
C LEU A 177 -19.74 -9.08 -16.98
N GLN A 178 -19.17 -9.72 -18.00
CA GLN A 178 -17.87 -9.36 -18.54
C GLN A 178 -17.87 -7.96 -19.15
N ILE A 179 -18.94 -7.56 -19.85
CA ILE A 179 -19.09 -6.20 -20.39
C ILE A 179 -19.05 -5.17 -19.25
N LEU A 180 -19.83 -5.41 -18.19
CA LEU A 180 -19.85 -4.54 -17.01
C LEU A 180 -18.46 -4.46 -16.36
N TRP A 181 -17.82 -5.60 -16.13
CA TRP A 181 -16.49 -5.67 -15.50
C TRP A 181 -15.42 -4.92 -16.31
N THR A 182 -15.42 -5.10 -17.63
CA THR A 182 -14.47 -4.46 -18.56
C THR A 182 -14.51 -2.93 -18.48
N ASN A 183 -15.68 -2.36 -18.15
CA ASN A 183 -15.89 -0.91 -18.05
C ASN A 183 -15.78 -0.36 -16.62
N MET A 184 -15.47 -1.21 -15.64
CA MET A 184 -15.32 -0.82 -14.24
C MET A 184 -13.88 -0.89 -13.74
N GLN A 185 -13.09 -1.88 -14.17
CA GLN A 185 -11.73 -2.10 -13.64
C GLN A 185 -10.84 -2.91 -14.60
N GLY A 186 -9.56 -2.55 -14.68
CA GLY A 186 -8.57 -3.22 -15.53
C GLY A 186 -8.27 -4.69 -15.20
N LEU A 187 -8.75 -5.24 -14.08
CA LEU A 187 -8.57 -6.65 -13.71
C LEU A 187 -9.59 -7.60 -14.37
N PHE A 188 -10.38 -7.11 -15.33
CA PHE A 188 -11.43 -7.88 -16.01
C PHE A 188 -10.94 -9.14 -16.73
N ILE A 189 -9.64 -9.24 -17.06
CA ILE A 189 -9.01 -10.42 -17.70
C ILE A 189 -9.11 -11.68 -16.82
N ILE A 190 -9.33 -11.52 -15.51
CA ILE A 190 -9.57 -12.64 -14.60
C ILE A 190 -10.82 -13.44 -15.02
N GLY A 191 -11.84 -12.81 -15.59
CA GLY A 191 -13.05 -13.49 -16.04
C GLY A 191 -12.78 -14.60 -17.07
N PRO A 192 -12.19 -14.28 -18.25
CA PRO A 192 -11.77 -15.29 -19.23
C PRO A 192 -10.79 -16.33 -18.67
N PHE A 193 -9.88 -15.94 -17.76
CA PHE A 193 -8.98 -16.88 -17.08
C PHE A 193 -9.76 -17.93 -16.26
N LEU A 194 -10.73 -17.51 -15.45
CA LEU A 194 -11.57 -18.42 -14.66
C LEU A 194 -12.34 -19.38 -15.57
N ILE A 195 -12.95 -18.89 -16.65
CA ILE A 195 -13.68 -19.75 -17.61
C ILE A 195 -12.73 -20.77 -18.25
N SER A 196 -11.54 -20.33 -18.64
CA SER A 196 -10.51 -21.17 -19.27
C SER A 196 -10.04 -22.30 -18.36
N ALA A 197 -9.90 -22.05 -17.05
CA ALA A 197 -9.54 -23.09 -16.08
C ALA A 197 -10.57 -24.24 -16.03
N TYR A 198 -11.87 -23.92 -16.11
CA TYR A 198 -12.94 -24.94 -16.17
C TYR A 198 -13.02 -25.66 -17.51
N ILE A 199 -12.68 -24.99 -18.62
CA ILE A 199 -12.56 -25.64 -19.94
C ILE A 199 -11.39 -26.62 -19.92
N LEU A 200 -10.25 -26.22 -19.36
CA LEU A 200 -9.04 -27.05 -19.30
C LEU A 200 -9.29 -28.32 -18.48
N ASP A 201 -9.97 -28.22 -17.33
CA ASP A 201 -10.35 -29.38 -16.53
C ASP A 201 -11.17 -30.40 -17.33
N ARG A 202 -12.23 -29.95 -18.00
CA ARG A 202 -13.07 -30.82 -18.84
C ARG A 202 -12.32 -31.36 -20.06
N GLY A 203 -11.45 -30.55 -20.65
CA GLY A 203 -10.61 -30.93 -21.77
C GLY A 203 -9.69 -32.10 -21.40
N ILE A 204 -8.97 -31.99 -20.28
CA ILE A 204 -8.06 -33.04 -19.81
C ILE A 204 -8.83 -34.29 -19.39
N ARG A 205 -9.98 -34.16 -18.71
CA ARG A 205 -10.84 -35.33 -18.41
C ARG A 205 -11.22 -36.11 -19.66
N ARG A 206 -11.48 -35.44 -20.78
CA ARG A 206 -11.76 -36.08 -22.08
C ARG A 206 -10.56 -36.83 -22.66
N PHE A 207 -9.32 -36.50 -22.28
CA PHE A 207 -8.12 -37.22 -22.70
C PHE A 207 -7.67 -38.28 -21.70
N VAL A 208 -7.93 -38.12 -20.40
CA VAL A 208 -7.45 -39.06 -19.37
C VAL A 208 -8.46 -40.17 -19.08
N SER A 209 -9.76 -39.92 -19.26
CA SER A 209 -10.80 -40.90 -18.93
C SER A 209 -10.89 -42.02 -20.00
N GLY A 210 -11.42 -43.20 -19.63
CA GLY A 210 -11.58 -44.36 -20.51
C GLY A 210 -12.55 -44.12 -21.69
N PRO A 211 -12.57 -44.99 -22.73
CA PRO A 211 -13.27 -44.76 -24.00
C PRO A 211 -14.74 -44.32 -23.85
N GLU A 212 -15.50 -44.94 -22.94
CA GLU A 212 -16.92 -44.65 -22.68
C GLU A 212 -17.13 -43.28 -22.03
N SER A 213 -16.28 -42.90 -21.07
CA SER A 213 -16.33 -41.58 -20.42
C SER A 213 -15.86 -40.47 -21.37
N ARG A 214 -14.92 -40.77 -22.29
CA ARG A 214 -14.57 -39.84 -23.38
C ARG A 214 -15.72 -39.59 -24.33
N GLU A 215 -16.52 -40.60 -24.67
CA GLU A 215 -17.70 -40.44 -25.52
C GLU A 215 -18.82 -39.65 -24.83
N SER A 216 -19.07 -39.92 -23.54
CA SER A 216 -20.02 -39.16 -22.71
C SER A 216 -19.62 -37.68 -22.59
N GLU A 217 -18.35 -37.38 -22.32
CA GLU A 217 -17.83 -36.01 -22.26
C GLU A 217 -17.80 -35.34 -23.64
N LYS A 218 -17.55 -36.08 -24.72
CA LYS A 218 -17.64 -35.60 -26.11
C LYS A 218 -19.07 -35.16 -26.49
N ARG A 219 -20.07 -35.88 -26.02
CA ARG A 219 -21.51 -35.59 -26.23
C ARG A 219 -22.05 -34.55 -25.24
N SER A 220 -21.31 -34.27 -24.17
CA SER A 220 -21.67 -33.25 -23.18
C SER A 220 -21.76 -31.86 -23.83
N LYS A 221 -22.97 -31.27 -23.81
CA LYS A 221 -23.20 -29.85 -24.14
C LYS A 221 -22.34 -28.90 -23.29
N GLY A 222 -21.80 -29.41 -22.17
CA GLY A 222 -21.12 -28.59 -21.17
C GLY A 222 -19.83 -27.93 -21.65
N PHE A 223 -18.96 -28.71 -22.29
CA PHE A 223 -17.69 -28.19 -22.83
C PHE A 223 -17.93 -27.15 -23.94
N ARG A 224 -18.86 -27.44 -24.87
CA ARG A 224 -19.23 -26.51 -25.95
C ARG A 224 -19.82 -25.21 -25.42
N THR A 225 -20.67 -25.31 -24.40
CA THR A 225 -21.27 -24.13 -23.75
C THR A 225 -20.19 -23.23 -23.14
N LEU A 226 -19.22 -23.79 -22.42
CA LEU A 226 -18.13 -22.99 -21.85
C LEU A 226 -17.25 -22.35 -22.94
N LEU A 227 -17.04 -23.03 -24.07
CA LEU A 227 -16.33 -22.47 -25.23
C LEU A 227 -17.07 -21.26 -25.83
N VAL A 228 -18.40 -21.37 -26.01
CA VAL A 228 -19.24 -20.25 -26.46
C VAL A 228 -19.17 -19.09 -25.48
N VAL A 229 -19.25 -19.38 -24.17
CA VAL A 229 -19.14 -18.37 -23.13
C VAL A 229 -17.76 -17.73 -23.10
N LEU A 230 -16.67 -18.50 -23.26
CA LEU A 230 -15.32 -17.96 -23.34
C LEU A 230 -15.16 -17.02 -24.54
N ILE A 231 -15.58 -17.45 -25.73
CA ILE A 231 -15.51 -16.63 -26.95
C ILE A 231 -16.35 -15.35 -26.75
N GLY A 232 -17.58 -15.50 -26.24
CA GLY A 232 -18.46 -14.37 -25.92
C GLY A 232 -17.84 -13.40 -24.91
N SER A 233 -17.19 -13.91 -23.86
CA SER A 233 -16.49 -13.11 -22.85
C SER A 233 -15.26 -12.41 -23.45
N LEU A 234 -14.50 -13.05 -24.34
CA LEU A 234 -13.37 -12.42 -25.03
C LEU A 234 -13.84 -11.27 -25.93
N PHE A 235 -14.95 -11.45 -26.66
CA PHE A 235 -15.58 -10.36 -27.40
C PHE A 235 -16.15 -9.27 -26.49
N ALA A 236 -16.73 -9.63 -25.34
CA ALA A 236 -17.21 -8.67 -24.35
C ALA A 236 -16.09 -7.78 -23.80
N CYS A 237 -14.85 -8.27 -23.71
CA CYS A 237 -13.70 -7.44 -23.33
C CYS A 237 -13.37 -6.35 -24.36
N LEU A 238 -13.81 -6.48 -25.61
CA LEU A 238 -13.65 -5.43 -26.64
C LEU A 238 -14.73 -4.34 -26.53
N ILE A 239 -15.80 -4.58 -25.78
CA ILE A 239 -16.90 -3.62 -25.58
C ILE A 239 -16.48 -2.64 -24.48
N ASN A 240 -15.61 -1.71 -24.87
CA ASN A 240 -15.16 -0.60 -24.04
C ASN A 240 -14.86 0.62 -24.95
N PRO A 241 -14.80 1.86 -24.39
CA PRO A 241 -14.61 3.09 -25.19
C PRO A 241 -13.31 3.16 -26.01
N TYR A 242 -12.36 2.26 -25.74
CA TYR A 242 -11.02 2.23 -26.32
C TYR A 242 -10.77 0.97 -27.19
N GLY A 243 -11.78 0.11 -27.35
CA GLY A 243 -11.71 -1.14 -28.11
C GLY A 243 -10.50 -2.01 -27.73
N PHE A 244 -9.67 -2.33 -28.72
CA PHE A 244 -8.47 -3.16 -28.52
C PHE A 244 -7.43 -2.53 -27.59
N SER A 245 -7.30 -1.20 -27.58
CA SER A 245 -6.36 -0.54 -26.66
C SER A 245 -6.76 -0.74 -25.20
N GLY A 246 -8.06 -0.74 -24.91
CA GLY A 246 -8.59 -1.07 -23.58
C GLY A 246 -8.34 -2.53 -23.20
N LEU A 247 -8.50 -3.46 -24.16
CA LEU A 247 -8.20 -4.88 -23.95
C LEU A 247 -6.72 -5.13 -23.61
N ALA A 248 -5.81 -4.45 -24.32
CA ALA A 248 -4.36 -4.60 -24.12
C ALA A 248 -3.82 -3.83 -22.90
N PHE A 249 -4.61 -2.93 -22.31
CA PHE A 249 -4.17 -2.04 -21.24
C PHE A 249 -3.69 -2.78 -19.97
N PRO A 250 -4.38 -3.83 -19.47
CA PRO A 250 -3.92 -4.52 -18.27
C PRO A 250 -2.55 -5.20 -18.44
N LEU A 251 -2.25 -5.70 -19.66
CA LEU A 251 -0.94 -6.25 -19.99
C LEU A 251 0.13 -5.14 -20.01
N THR A 252 -0.20 -3.99 -20.57
CA THR A 252 0.68 -2.81 -20.58
C THR A 252 0.99 -2.36 -19.16
N LEU A 253 -0.02 -2.25 -18.30
CA LEU A 253 0.16 -1.87 -16.89
C LEU A 253 0.95 -2.93 -16.11
N PHE A 254 0.72 -4.21 -16.38
CA PHE A 254 1.49 -5.29 -15.77
C PHE A 254 2.99 -5.18 -16.09
N THR A 255 3.35 -4.87 -17.34
CA THR A 255 4.76 -4.65 -17.73
C THR A 255 5.34 -3.34 -17.17
N ARG A 256 4.52 -2.29 -17.05
CA ARG A 256 4.93 -0.98 -16.50
C ARG A 256 5.04 -0.94 -14.99
N VAL A 257 4.41 -1.86 -14.26
CA VAL A 257 4.41 -1.92 -12.79
C VAL A 257 5.15 -3.19 -12.29
N GLY A 258 5.40 -4.16 -13.16
CA GLY A 258 6.07 -5.42 -12.83
C GLY A 258 7.59 -5.28 -12.71
N GLY A 259 8.19 -6.06 -11.80
CA GLY A 259 9.64 -6.18 -11.58
C GLY A 259 10.16 -5.37 -10.38
N MET A 260 11.05 -5.95 -9.56
CA MET A 260 11.61 -5.27 -8.37
C MET A 260 12.51 -4.08 -8.71
N GLN A 261 13.01 -4.00 -9.95
CA GLN A 261 13.76 -2.84 -10.46
C GLN A 261 12.87 -1.65 -10.81
N ASN A 262 11.55 -1.83 -10.77
CA ASN A 262 10.60 -0.80 -11.12
C ASN A 262 10.37 0.16 -9.96
N VAL A 263 10.56 1.47 -10.19
CA VAL A 263 10.42 2.53 -9.18
C VAL A 263 9.01 2.55 -8.55
N PHE A 264 7.97 2.16 -9.30
CA PHE A 264 6.61 2.03 -8.74
C PHE A 264 6.54 0.83 -7.79
N ALA A 265 6.99 -0.34 -8.23
CA ALA A 265 6.95 -1.56 -7.45
C ALA A 265 7.75 -1.45 -6.16
N ALA A 266 8.98 -0.91 -6.24
CA ALA A 266 9.93 -0.79 -5.13
C ALA A 266 9.42 0.07 -3.96
N SER A 267 8.34 0.82 -4.15
CA SER A 267 8.11 2.02 -3.35
C SER A 267 6.68 2.25 -2.96
N ILE A 268 5.74 1.65 -3.68
CA ILE A 268 4.35 1.63 -3.30
C ILE A 268 4.14 0.30 -2.58
N ALA A 269 3.85 0.37 -1.27
CA ALA A 269 3.77 -0.80 -0.39
C ALA A 269 2.81 -1.89 -0.92
N GLU A 270 1.81 -1.53 -1.71
CA GLU A 270 0.85 -2.47 -2.29
C GLU A 270 1.39 -3.38 -3.40
N PHE A 271 2.45 -2.95 -4.08
CA PHE A 271 3.10 -3.74 -5.14
C PHE A 271 4.20 -4.65 -4.61
N GLN A 272 4.53 -4.52 -3.32
CA GLN A 272 5.49 -5.38 -2.67
C GLN A 272 4.92 -6.77 -2.40
N PRO A 273 5.75 -7.82 -2.39
CA PRO A 273 5.36 -9.13 -1.92
C PRO A 273 4.83 -9.10 -0.47
N PRO A 274 3.89 -9.98 -0.10
CA PRO A 274 3.35 -10.05 1.25
C PRO A 274 4.39 -10.45 2.30
N PHE A 275 5.34 -11.32 1.95
CA PHE A 275 6.31 -11.90 2.89
C PHE A 275 7.73 -11.34 2.74
N SER A 276 7.88 -10.12 2.22
CA SER A 276 9.19 -9.46 2.04
C SER A 276 9.84 -8.91 3.33
N GLY A 277 9.24 -9.15 4.51
CA GLY A 277 9.76 -8.69 5.81
C GLY A 277 9.37 -7.27 6.22
N TYR A 278 8.97 -6.41 5.28
CA TYR A 278 8.52 -5.04 5.57
C TYR A 278 7.02 -4.96 5.89
N ASN A 279 6.63 -4.40 7.04
CA ASN A 279 5.22 -4.15 7.44
C ASN A 279 4.27 -5.37 7.26
N LEU A 280 4.50 -6.44 8.03
CA LEU A 280 3.65 -7.63 8.04
C LEU A 280 2.31 -7.37 8.76
N THR A 281 1.29 -6.93 8.02
CA THR A 281 -0.05 -6.63 8.56
C THR A 281 -0.80 -7.89 9.01
N GLY A 282 -1.83 -7.72 9.82
CA GLY A 282 -2.76 -8.79 10.18
C GLY A 282 -3.39 -9.46 8.96
N SER A 283 -3.81 -8.70 7.94
CA SER A 283 -4.39 -9.27 6.72
C SER A 283 -3.44 -10.22 5.99
N ILE A 284 -2.14 -9.89 5.92
CA ILE A 284 -1.13 -10.75 5.30
C ILE A 284 -0.92 -12.03 6.11
N ARG A 285 -0.89 -11.94 7.45
CA ARG A 285 -0.80 -13.12 8.33
C ARG A 285 -1.96 -14.07 8.09
N TRP A 286 -3.19 -13.55 8.02
CA TRP A 286 -4.38 -14.35 7.75
C TRP A 286 -4.41 -14.93 6.34
N PHE A 287 -3.88 -14.20 5.35
CA PHE A 287 -3.66 -14.72 4.00
C PHE A 287 -2.73 -15.93 3.99
N GLY A 288 -1.60 -15.87 4.70
CA GLY A 288 -0.68 -17.01 4.83
C GLY A 288 -1.36 -18.23 5.46
N VAL A 289 -2.11 -18.02 6.55
CA VAL A 289 -2.88 -19.10 7.22
C VAL A 289 -3.92 -19.70 6.27
N PHE A 290 -4.70 -18.85 5.58
CA PHE A 290 -5.71 -19.30 4.61
C PHE A 290 -5.08 -20.11 3.47
N MET A 291 -3.95 -19.64 2.92
CA MET A 291 -3.24 -20.29 1.84
C MET A 291 -2.73 -21.68 2.26
N VAL A 292 -2.10 -21.80 3.43
CA VAL A 292 -1.58 -23.08 3.94
C VAL A 292 -2.72 -24.07 4.20
N ILE A 293 -3.78 -23.64 4.90
CA ILE A 293 -4.93 -24.52 5.18
C ILE A 293 -5.58 -24.98 3.87
N SER A 294 -5.73 -24.09 2.91
CA SER A 294 -6.30 -24.42 1.60
C SER A 294 -5.42 -25.39 0.81
N ALA A 295 -4.10 -25.18 0.78
CA ALA A 295 -3.16 -26.07 0.12
C ALA A 295 -3.15 -27.47 0.75
N LEU A 296 -3.15 -27.55 2.09
CA LEU A 296 -3.23 -28.82 2.81
C LEU A 296 -4.56 -29.53 2.56
N ALA A 297 -5.68 -28.80 2.50
CA ALA A 297 -6.97 -29.38 2.17
C ALA A 297 -6.99 -29.98 0.76
N VAL A 298 -6.46 -29.26 -0.24
CA VAL A 298 -6.33 -29.75 -1.62
C VAL A 298 -5.43 -31.00 -1.67
N ALA A 299 -4.27 -30.96 -1.02
CA ALA A 299 -3.33 -32.09 -0.99
C ALA A 299 -3.92 -33.33 -0.28
N ALA A 300 -4.65 -33.15 0.82
CA ALA A 300 -5.32 -34.24 1.52
C ALA A 300 -6.55 -34.80 0.75
N ASP A 301 -7.12 -33.99 -0.14
CA ASP A 301 -8.19 -34.37 -1.07
C ASP A 301 -7.67 -34.76 -2.46
N TYR A 302 -6.43 -35.29 -2.54
CA TYR A 302 -5.76 -35.64 -3.80
C TYR A 302 -6.59 -36.50 -4.77
N ARG A 303 -7.50 -37.34 -4.26
CA ARG A 303 -8.37 -38.21 -5.07
C ARG A 303 -9.50 -37.46 -5.78
N ASN A 304 -9.87 -36.26 -5.31
CA ASN A 304 -10.92 -35.43 -5.87
C ASN A 304 -10.39 -34.10 -6.42
N ILE A 305 -9.07 -33.98 -6.63
CA ILE A 305 -8.48 -32.78 -7.21
C ILE A 305 -9.06 -32.54 -8.60
N LYS A 306 -9.53 -31.31 -8.82
CA LYS A 306 -9.91 -30.81 -10.14
C LYS A 306 -8.81 -29.90 -10.65
N ILE A 307 -8.51 -30.00 -11.94
CA ILE A 307 -7.44 -29.23 -12.57
C ILE A 307 -7.81 -27.74 -12.58
N SER A 308 -9.10 -27.43 -12.73
CA SER A 308 -9.62 -26.06 -12.61
C SER A 308 -9.23 -25.45 -11.27
N HIS A 309 -9.34 -26.21 -10.17
CA HIS A 309 -8.99 -25.73 -8.83
C HIS A 309 -7.51 -25.45 -8.71
N VAL A 310 -6.66 -26.37 -9.20
CA VAL A 310 -5.20 -26.21 -9.18
C VAL A 310 -4.77 -25.00 -10.01
N VAL A 311 -5.32 -24.85 -11.22
CA VAL A 311 -4.98 -23.73 -12.12
C VAL A 311 -5.37 -22.39 -11.50
N ILE A 312 -6.57 -22.27 -10.93
CA ILE A 312 -7.02 -21.05 -10.25
C ILE A 312 -6.15 -20.77 -9.02
N PHE A 313 -5.87 -21.79 -8.21
CA PHE A 313 -5.06 -21.67 -7.00
C PHE A 313 -3.62 -21.22 -7.31
N LEU A 314 -2.96 -21.87 -8.26
CA LEU A 314 -1.58 -21.53 -8.64
C LEU A 314 -1.51 -20.17 -9.36
N GLY A 315 -2.41 -19.91 -10.31
CA GLY A 315 -2.40 -18.69 -11.11
C GLY A 315 -2.65 -17.44 -10.26
N LEU A 316 -3.71 -17.43 -9.45
CA LEU A 316 -4.00 -16.29 -8.57
C LEU A 316 -3.08 -16.28 -7.34
N GLY A 317 -2.59 -17.44 -6.89
CA GLY A 317 -1.62 -17.55 -5.81
C GLY A 317 -0.30 -16.89 -6.18
N TYR A 318 0.19 -17.11 -7.40
CA TYR A 318 1.36 -16.41 -7.94
C TYR A 318 1.17 -14.89 -7.93
N LEU A 319 0.02 -14.38 -8.38
CA LEU A 319 -0.28 -12.95 -8.34
C LEU A 319 -0.30 -12.40 -6.91
N ALA A 320 -0.92 -13.12 -5.97
CA ALA A 320 -1.01 -12.74 -4.56
C ALA A 320 0.36 -12.75 -3.84
N LEU A 321 1.26 -13.67 -4.21
CA LEU A 321 2.63 -13.73 -3.69
C LEU A 321 3.54 -12.66 -4.30
N ASN A 322 3.25 -12.19 -5.51
CA ASN A 322 4.02 -11.10 -6.13
C ASN A 322 3.65 -9.72 -5.58
N ALA A 323 2.37 -9.46 -5.28
CA ALA A 323 1.91 -8.16 -4.81
C ALA A 323 0.73 -8.26 -3.83
N ARG A 324 0.83 -7.57 -2.69
CA ARG A 324 -0.19 -7.54 -1.63
C ARG A 324 -1.58 -7.17 -2.13
N ARG A 325 -1.70 -6.30 -3.13
CA ARG A 325 -3.00 -5.92 -3.72
C ARG A 325 -3.80 -7.09 -4.30
N ASN A 326 -3.13 -8.18 -4.69
CA ASN A 326 -3.76 -9.34 -5.32
C ASN A 326 -4.27 -10.38 -4.31
N ILE A 327 -4.00 -10.21 -3.01
CA ILE A 327 -4.44 -11.14 -1.95
C ILE A 327 -5.95 -11.41 -2.00
N PRO A 328 -6.84 -10.41 -2.08
CA PRO A 328 -8.28 -10.66 -2.13
C PRO A 328 -8.71 -11.44 -3.38
N LEU A 329 -8.03 -11.24 -4.52
CA LEU A 329 -8.35 -11.94 -5.77
C LEU A 329 -8.18 -13.46 -5.57
N PHE A 330 -7.06 -13.87 -4.98
CA PHE A 330 -6.79 -15.27 -4.64
C PHE A 330 -7.81 -15.80 -3.63
N VAL A 331 -7.98 -15.09 -2.51
CA VAL A 331 -8.82 -15.56 -1.40
C VAL A 331 -10.28 -15.74 -1.84
N LEU A 332 -10.85 -14.76 -2.54
CA LEU A 332 -12.25 -14.82 -2.97
C LEU A 332 -12.49 -15.88 -4.05
N ALA A 333 -11.56 -16.01 -5.01
CA ALA A 333 -11.69 -17.01 -6.07
C ALA A 333 -11.50 -18.45 -5.57
N THR A 334 -10.58 -18.65 -4.63
CA THR A 334 -10.26 -20.00 -4.12
C THR A 334 -11.14 -20.44 -2.96
N LEU A 335 -11.82 -19.51 -2.27
CA LEU A 335 -12.66 -19.84 -1.12
C LEU A 335 -13.67 -20.98 -1.37
N PRO A 336 -14.48 -20.98 -2.45
CA PRO A 336 -15.40 -22.08 -2.70
C PRO A 336 -14.70 -23.44 -2.91
N LEU A 337 -13.49 -23.40 -3.48
CA LEU A 337 -12.68 -24.57 -3.80
C LEU A 337 -12.05 -25.15 -2.54
N SER A 338 -11.47 -24.27 -1.70
CA SER A 338 -10.91 -24.63 -0.40
C SER A 338 -11.97 -25.21 0.53
N VAL A 339 -13.17 -24.61 0.53
CA VAL A 339 -14.31 -25.11 1.30
C VAL A 339 -14.69 -26.52 0.81
N GLU A 340 -14.65 -26.77 -0.50
CA GLU A 340 -14.96 -28.09 -1.08
C GLU A 340 -14.01 -29.18 -0.58
N HIS A 341 -12.72 -28.96 -0.75
CA HIS A 341 -11.71 -29.94 -0.37
C HIS A 341 -11.67 -30.17 1.14
N ALA A 342 -11.77 -29.09 1.93
CA ALA A 342 -11.84 -29.20 3.39
C ALA A 342 -13.12 -29.93 3.83
N GLY A 343 -14.27 -29.62 3.21
CA GLY A 343 -15.54 -30.30 3.48
C GLY A 343 -15.48 -31.80 3.20
N ASN A 344 -14.91 -32.20 2.06
CA ASN A 344 -14.71 -33.60 1.67
C ASN A 344 -13.84 -34.36 2.67
N LEU A 345 -12.78 -33.72 3.19
CA LEU A 345 -11.92 -34.32 4.21
C LEU A 345 -12.67 -34.55 5.52
N VAL A 346 -13.45 -33.56 5.98
CA VAL A 346 -14.20 -33.69 7.24
C VAL A 346 -15.29 -34.76 7.12
N VAL A 347 -15.94 -34.89 5.96
CA VAL A 347 -16.91 -35.97 5.70
C VAL A 347 -16.21 -37.34 5.75
N ARG A 348 -15.06 -37.49 5.08
CA ARG A 348 -14.29 -38.75 5.08
C ARG A 348 -13.84 -39.17 6.48
N LEU A 349 -13.45 -38.22 7.32
CA LEU A 349 -13.11 -38.48 8.73
C LEU A 349 -14.34 -38.90 9.56
N GLY A 350 -15.52 -38.33 9.25
CA GLY A 350 -16.78 -38.66 9.93
C GLY A 350 -17.34 -40.03 9.55
N ASP A 351 -17.15 -40.46 8.30
CA ASP A 351 -17.66 -41.74 7.76
C ASP A 351 -16.74 -42.94 8.04
N SER A 352 -15.63 -42.77 8.78
CA SER A 352 -14.72 -43.89 9.10
C SER A 352 -15.46 -44.95 9.95
N LYS A 353 -15.14 -46.23 9.73
CA LYS A 353 -15.88 -47.43 10.19
C LYS A 353 -16.06 -47.62 11.72
N GLY A 354 -15.80 -46.61 12.55
CA GLY A 354 -16.13 -46.58 13.97
C GLY A 354 -16.88 -45.31 14.35
N GLY A 355 -18.05 -45.44 14.99
CA GLY A 355 -18.90 -44.30 15.41
C GLY A 355 -18.22 -43.28 16.33
N LYS A 356 -17.06 -43.62 16.92
CA LYS A 356 -16.19 -42.69 17.67
C LYS A 356 -15.68 -41.53 16.81
N SER A 357 -15.38 -41.78 15.53
CA SER A 357 -14.86 -40.77 14.59
C SER A 357 -15.91 -39.72 14.21
N ALA A 358 -17.14 -40.16 13.90
CA ALA A 358 -18.29 -39.28 13.68
C ALA A 358 -18.60 -38.40 14.91
N LEU A 359 -18.55 -38.98 16.11
CA LEU A 359 -18.79 -38.25 17.35
C LEU A 359 -17.69 -37.21 17.61
N TRP A 360 -16.43 -37.54 17.31
CA TRP A 360 -15.29 -36.63 17.45
C TRP A 360 -15.38 -35.44 16.49
N VAL A 361 -15.70 -35.68 15.21
CA VAL A 361 -15.92 -34.62 14.22
C VAL A 361 -17.06 -33.69 14.64
N LYS A 362 -18.18 -34.24 15.13
CA LYS A 362 -19.30 -33.44 15.64
C LYS A 362 -18.92 -32.62 16.87
N ARG A 363 -18.09 -33.16 17.77
CA ARG A 363 -17.56 -32.40 18.93
C ARG A 363 -16.65 -31.27 18.48
N LEU A 364 -15.72 -31.52 17.56
CA LEU A 364 -14.84 -30.49 16.98
C LEU A 364 -15.63 -29.37 16.30
N GLU A 365 -16.71 -29.70 15.60
CA GLU A 365 -17.57 -28.70 14.99
C GLU A 365 -18.25 -27.82 16.04
N LEU A 366 -18.80 -28.42 17.09
CA LEU A 366 -19.46 -27.67 18.16
C LEU A 366 -18.47 -26.82 18.95
N THR A 367 -17.28 -27.35 19.27
CA THR A 367 -16.24 -26.57 19.97
C THR A 367 -15.71 -25.45 19.09
N GLY A 368 -15.52 -25.69 17.79
CA GLY A 368 -15.13 -24.65 16.83
C GLY A 368 -16.18 -23.55 16.68
N CYS A 369 -17.46 -23.90 16.59
CA CYS A 369 -18.55 -22.91 16.57
C CYS A 369 -18.60 -22.09 17.87
N ALA A 370 -18.45 -22.74 19.03
CA ALA A 370 -18.40 -22.06 20.33
C ALA A 370 -17.19 -21.12 20.44
N ALA A 371 -16.01 -21.57 20.01
CA ALA A 371 -14.80 -20.74 20.00
C ALA A 371 -14.99 -19.49 19.14
N LEU A 372 -15.60 -19.62 17.96
CA LEU A 372 -15.87 -18.47 17.08
C LEU A 372 -16.89 -17.49 17.68
N ILE A 373 -17.93 -18.00 18.34
CA ILE A 373 -18.91 -17.15 19.04
C ILE A 373 -18.25 -16.34 20.17
N LEU A 374 -17.16 -16.84 20.77
CA LEU A 374 -16.40 -16.13 21.80
C LEU A 374 -15.33 -15.19 21.21
N LEU A 375 -14.60 -15.61 20.17
CA LEU A 375 -13.48 -14.86 19.60
C LEU A 375 -13.93 -13.72 18.67
N ILE A 376 -15.01 -13.91 17.92
CA ILE A 376 -15.47 -12.92 16.95
C ILE A 376 -15.92 -11.61 17.63
N PRO A 377 -16.74 -11.62 18.70
CA PRO A 377 -17.12 -10.38 19.39
C PRO A 377 -15.91 -9.59 19.90
N PHE A 378 -14.88 -10.28 20.40
CA PHE A 378 -13.64 -9.64 20.80
C PHE A 378 -12.95 -8.94 19.62
N GLN A 379 -12.88 -9.61 18.47
CA GLN A 379 -12.30 -9.01 17.26
C GLN A 379 -13.15 -7.86 16.72
N ILE A 380 -14.48 -7.95 16.76
CA ILE A 380 -15.39 -6.84 16.40
C ILE A 380 -15.14 -5.64 17.32
N CYS A 381 -15.01 -5.85 18.63
CA CYS A 381 -14.68 -4.79 19.58
C CYS A 381 -13.35 -4.11 19.23
N ARG A 382 -12.33 -4.88 18.81
CA ARG A 382 -11.06 -4.31 18.33
C ARG A 382 -11.22 -3.49 17.04
N VAL A 383 -12.11 -3.90 16.13
CA VAL A 383 -12.42 -3.15 14.89
C VAL A 383 -13.13 -1.85 15.22
N VAL A 384 -14.20 -1.91 16.02
CA VAL A 384 -15.05 -0.77 16.37
C VAL A 384 -14.27 0.28 17.17
N ASN A 385 -13.43 -0.14 18.14
CA ASN A 385 -12.58 0.77 18.91
C ASN A 385 -11.26 1.13 18.22
N GLY A 386 -11.10 0.89 16.92
CA GLY A 386 -9.93 1.32 16.14
C GLY A 386 -8.63 0.53 16.37
N ARG A 387 -8.52 -0.22 17.48
CA ARG A 387 -7.31 -0.99 17.87
C ARG A 387 -6.82 -1.95 16.79
N TYR A 388 -7.72 -2.52 15.99
CA TYR A 388 -7.37 -3.40 14.87
C TYR A 388 -6.57 -2.67 13.79
N TYR A 389 -6.96 -1.45 13.45
CA TYR A 389 -6.30 -0.64 12.43
C TYR A 389 -4.98 -0.06 12.95
N VAL A 390 -4.97 0.45 14.17
CA VAL A 390 -3.76 0.98 14.82
C VAL A 390 -2.67 -0.11 14.93
N SER A 391 -3.04 -1.33 15.34
CA SER A 391 -2.06 -2.43 15.45
C SER A 391 -1.41 -2.82 14.12
N ASP A 392 -2.07 -2.53 13.00
CA ASP A 392 -1.58 -2.81 11.64
C ASP A 392 -1.02 -1.55 10.95
N ARG A 393 -0.86 -0.44 11.67
CA ARG A 393 -0.39 0.87 11.15
C ARG A 393 -1.23 1.36 9.95
N ARG A 394 -2.54 1.15 10.04
CA ARG A 394 -3.50 1.47 8.98
C ARG A 394 -4.23 2.78 9.26
N ALA A 395 -4.52 3.53 8.19
CA ALA A 395 -5.19 4.82 8.27
C ALA A 395 -6.71 4.68 8.45
N GLU A 396 -7.28 3.56 7.98
CA GLU A 396 -8.71 3.27 8.02
C GLU A 396 -9.26 3.22 9.46
N ARG A 397 -10.54 3.58 9.64
CA ARG A 397 -11.24 3.49 10.93
C ARG A 397 -12.65 2.98 10.72
N PHE A 398 -13.21 2.35 11.75
CA PHE A 398 -14.61 1.94 11.73
C PHE A 398 -15.54 3.15 11.60
N GLY A 399 -16.60 3.02 10.82
CA GLY A 399 -17.63 4.04 10.64
C GLY A 399 -18.02 4.26 9.18
N PHE A 400 -18.77 5.33 8.94
CA PHE A 400 -19.27 5.74 7.64
C PHE A 400 -18.76 7.14 7.29
N GLY A 401 -18.82 7.48 6.00
CA GLY A 401 -18.36 8.76 5.47
C GLY A 401 -16.84 8.85 5.36
N PHE A 402 -16.36 10.05 5.08
CA PHE A 402 -14.93 10.31 4.94
C PHE A 402 -14.21 10.31 6.29
N LYS A 403 -12.95 9.90 6.29
CA LYS A 403 -12.03 10.18 7.39
C LYS A 403 -11.48 11.60 7.19
N GLU A 404 -12.22 12.59 7.67
CA GLU A 404 -11.93 14.02 7.45
C GLU A 404 -10.50 14.42 7.88
N GLN A 405 -9.89 13.74 8.86
CA GLN A 405 -8.52 13.98 9.31
C GLN A 405 -7.42 13.68 8.26
N LEU A 406 -7.75 13.08 7.12
CA LEU A 406 -6.80 12.81 6.03
C LEU A 406 -6.92 13.79 4.86
N PHE A 407 -7.97 14.62 4.83
CA PHE A 407 -8.33 15.39 3.66
C PHE A 407 -8.20 16.89 3.95
N PRO A 408 -7.22 17.61 3.38
CA PRO A 408 -6.95 19.01 3.72
C PRO A 408 -7.95 19.99 3.07
N ARG A 409 -9.25 19.82 3.35
CA ARG A 409 -10.30 20.71 2.83
C ARG A 409 -10.06 22.17 3.21
N GLY A 410 -9.65 22.41 4.46
CA GLY A 410 -9.39 23.74 4.99
C GLY A 410 -8.33 24.50 4.17
N ALA A 411 -7.24 23.83 3.81
CA ALA A 411 -6.18 24.41 2.98
C ALA A 411 -6.70 24.83 1.59
N PHE A 412 -7.49 23.98 0.92
CA PHE A 412 -8.06 24.32 -0.39
C PHE A 412 -9.12 25.41 -0.33
N VAL A 413 -9.94 25.46 0.74
CA VAL A 413 -10.88 26.57 0.97
C VAL A 413 -10.10 27.87 1.14
N PHE A 414 -9.08 27.88 2.00
CA PHE A 414 -8.22 29.05 2.22
C PHE A 414 -7.58 29.57 0.92
N ILE A 415 -7.04 28.67 0.09
CA ILE A 415 -6.45 29.02 -1.21
C ILE A 415 -7.46 29.72 -2.12
N LYS A 416 -8.69 29.19 -2.20
CA LYS A 416 -9.76 29.75 -3.03
C LYS A 416 -10.23 31.11 -2.54
N GLU A 417 -10.44 31.25 -1.23
CA GLU A 417 -10.92 32.50 -0.62
C GLU A 417 -9.90 33.64 -0.72
N ASN A 418 -8.61 33.32 -0.69
CA ASN A 418 -7.52 34.30 -0.79
C ASN A 418 -6.98 34.50 -2.21
N GLY A 419 -7.60 33.88 -3.23
CA GLY A 419 -7.20 34.05 -4.63
C GLY A 419 -5.76 33.62 -4.91
N ILE A 420 -5.26 32.57 -4.26
CA ILE A 420 -3.91 32.06 -4.48
C ILE A 420 -3.90 31.22 -5.77
N HIS A 421 -3.19 31.70 -6.79
CA HIS A 421 -3.18 31.13 -8.15
C HIS A 421 -1.77 30.82 -8.66
N GLY A 422 -1.69 30.12 -9.80
CA GLY A 422 -0.45 29.76 -10.48
C GLY A 422 -0.04 28.32 -10.18
N PRO A 423 1.07 27.81 -10.75
CA PRO A 423 1.50 26.44 -10.52
C PRO A 423 1.65 26.18 -9.03
N LEU A 424 0.83 25.28 -8.50
CA LEU A 424 0.85 24.88 -7.10
C LEU A 424 1.62 23.57 -6.98
N PHE A 425 2.50 23.50 -5.98
CA PHE A 425 3.08 22.24 -5.54
C PHE A 425 2.12 21.54 -4.58
N ASN A 426 1.99 20.22 -4.71
CA ASN A 426 1.26 19.38 -3.78
C ASN A 426 2.01 18.07 -3.55
N ASN A 427 1.88 17.50 -2.36
CA ASN A 427 2.32 16.12 -2.14
C ASN A 427 1.38 15.12 -2.83
N MET A 428 1.92 13.95 -3.20
CA MET A 428 1.25 12.97 -4.05
C MET A 428 -0.06 12.43 -3.47
N ASP A 429 -0.10 12.21 -2.16
CA ASP A 429 -1.25 11.67 -1.43
C ASP A 429 -2.47 12.58 -1.51
N ILE A 430 -2.31 13.88 -1.67
CA ILE A 430 -3.44 14.82 -1.81
C ILE A 430 -3.74 15.21 -3.27
N GLY A 431 -3.00 14.68 -4.24
CA GLY A 431 -3.17 15.03 -5.65
C GLY A 431 -4.60 14.77 -6.17
N GLY A 432 -5.22 13.66 -5.77
CA GLY A 432 -6.62 13.38 -6.14
C GLY A 432 -7.60 14.43 -5.62
N MET A 433 -7.38 14.91 -4.39
CA MET A 433 -8.22 15.93 -3.78
C MET A 433 -7.97 17.32 -4.39
N PHE A 434 -6.71 17.63 -4.69
CA PHE A 434 -6.35 18.82 -5.46
C PHE A 434 -7.13 18.86 -6.77
N ILE A 435 -7.16 17.76 -7.53
CA ILE A 435 -7.93 17.64 -8.77
C ILE A 435 -9.42 17.95 -8.53
N TYR A 436 -9.99 17.41 -7.45
CA TYR A 436 -11.41 17.60 -7.15
C TYR A 436 -11.75 19.05 -6.78
N GLU A 437 -10.94 19.67 -5.94
CA GLU A 437 -11.19 21.01 -5.37
C GLU A 437 -10.78 22.16 -6.29
N MET A 438 -9.74 21.97 -7.10
CA MET A 438 -9.08 23.06 -7.82
C MET A 438 -9.31 23.03 -9.34
N TYR A 439 -9.55 21.87 -9.97
CA TYR A 439 -9.80 21.86 -11.41
C TYR A 439 -11.18 22.48 -11.72
N PRO A 440 -11.34 23.37 -12.72
CA PRO A 440 -10.37 23.75 -13.74
C PRO A 440 -9.55 25.01 -13.43
N MET A 441 -9.71 25.61 -12.25
CA MET A 441 -8.97 26.81 -11.85
C MET A 441 -7.47 26.56 -11.84
N GLU A 442 -7.04 25.43 -11.27
CA GLU A 442 -5.64 25.02 -11.26
C GLU A 442 -5.50 23.55 -11.67
N LYS A 443 -4.35 23.24 -12.26
CA LYS A 443 -3.96 21.88 -12.65
C LYS A 443 -3.02 21.29 -11.58
N VAL A 444 -3.09 19.98 -11.39
CA VAL A 444 -2.30 19.29 -10.37
C VAL A 444 -0.85 19.09 -10.83
N PHE A 445 0.10 19.17 -9.89
CA PHE A 445 1.51 18.89 -10.15
C PHE A 445 1.79 17.39 -10.24
N ILE A 446 1.29 16.64 -9.25
CA ILE A 446 1.48 15.20 -9.13
C ILE A 446 0.29 14.55 -8.42
N ASP A 447 -0.05 13.34 -8.83
CA ASP A 447 -1.11 12.51 -8.24
C ASP A 447 -0.77 11.02 -8.41
N ALA A 448 -1.60 10.13 -7.86
CA ALA A 448 -1.31 8.69 -7.84
C ALA A 448 -1.68 7.93 -9.13
N ARG A 449 -2.20 8.58 -10.19
CA ARG A 449 -2.53 7.93 -11.47
C ARG A 449 -1.26 7.53 -12.21
N LEU A 450 -0.85 6.27 -12.03
CA LEU A 450 0.32 5.67 -12.70
C LEU A 450 0.13 5.49 -14.21
N GLU A 451 -1.10 5.60 -14.69
CA GLU A 451 -1.48 5.49 -16.09
C GLU A 451 -1.03 6.70 -16.91
N VAL A 452 -0.88 7.83 -16.22
CA VAL A 452 -0.59 9.15 -16.78
C VAL A 452 0.79 9.65 -16.36
N ASN A 453 1.16 9.46 -15.09
CA ASN A 453 2.43 9.92 -14.56
C ASN A 453 3.60 9.04 -15.04
N SER A 454 4.67 9.66 -15.54
CA SER A 454 5.86 8.95 -16.00
C SER A 454 6.75 8.50 -14.84
N ALA A 455 7.59 7.50 -15.09
CA ALA A 455 8.55 7.03 -14.09
C ALA A 455 9.58 8.13 -13.76
N GLU A 456 9.97 8.92 -14.76
CA GLU A 456 10.91 10.03 -14.60
C GLU A 456 10.34 11.13 -13.69
N HIS A 457 9.06 11.48 -13.87
CA HIS A 457 8.39 12.48 -13.03
C HIS A 457 8.30 12.01 -11.58
N LEU A 458 8.00 10.72 -11.37
CA LEU A 458 7.99 10.13 -10.03
C LEU A 458 9.37 10.14 -9.37
N VAL A 459 10.44 9.85 -10.13
CA VAL A 459 11.82 9.91 -9.64
C VAL A 459 12.19 11.35 -9.28
N GLU A 460 11.84 12.32 -10.12
CA GLU A 460 12.09 13.74 -9.86
C GLU A 460 11.37 14.21 -8.58
N TYR A 461 10.09 13.86 -8.42
CA TYR A 461 9.33 14.13 -7.19
C TYR A 461 9.99 13.55 -5.94
N ARG A 462 10.49 12.32 -5.99
CA ARG A 462 11.09 11.73 -4.79
C ARG A 462 12.46 12.26 -4.42
N ARG A 463 13.19 12.81 -5.37
CA ARG A 463 14.42 13.54 -5.04
C ARG A 463 14.10 14.74 -4.18
N VAL A 464 12.98 15.41 -4.44
CA VAL A 464 12.51 16.55 -3.65
C VAL A 464 12.20 16.16 -2.21
N THR A 465 11.65 14.98 -1.98
CA THR A 465 11.32 14.50 -0.63
C THR A 465 12.53 14.00 0.15
N ALA A 466 13.68 13.82 -0.52
CA ALA A 466 14.94 13.36 0.06
C ALA A 466 16.01 14.47 0.16
N ASP A 467 15.90 15.54 -0.64
CA ASP A 467 16.88 16.62 -0.72
C ASP A 467 16.19 18.00 -0.86
N PRO A 468 16.33 18.88 0.16
CA PRO A 468 15.87 20.27 0.14
C PRO A 468 16.41 21.12 -1.03
N VAL A 469 17.63 20.86 -1.50
CA VAL A 469 18.18 21.57 -2.67
C VAL A 469 17.43 21.17 -3.95
N ALA A 470 16.95 19.92 -4.02
CA ALA A 470 16.13 19.46 -5.12
C ALA A 470 14.76 20.17 -5.16
N PHE A 471 14.13 20.42 -4.00
CA PHE A 471 12.88 21.22 -3.97
C PHE A 471 13.10 22.61 -4.58
N ARG A 472 14.15 23.33 -4.16
CA ARG A 472 14.43 24.68 -4.68
C ARG A 472 14.61 24.70 -6.19
N ARG A 473 15.34 23.72 -6.73
CA ARG A 473 15.54 23.56 -8.19
C ARG A 473 14.21 23.29 -8.90
N LEU A 474 13.39 22.40 -8.34
CA LEU A 474 12.08 22.07 -8.90
C LEU A 474 11.13 23.28 -8.87
N ALA A 475 11.09 24.01 -7.75
CA ALA A 475 10.28 25.20 -7.60
C ALA A 475 10.66 26.31 -8.59
N LEU A 476 11.96 26.47 -8.87
CA LEU A 476 12.42 27.39 -9.91
C LEU A 476 12.06 26.91 -11.31
N LYS A 477 12.23 25.61 -11.61
CA LYS A 477 11.90 25.00 -12.90
C LYS A 477 10.42 25.13 -13.26
N HIS A 478 9.53 24.88 -12.31
CA HIS A 478 8.08 24.93 -12.52
C HIS A 478 7.44 26.27 -12.15
N GLY A 479 8.20 27.17 -11.51
CA GLY A 479 7.71 28.48 -11.10
C GLY A 479 6.59 28.40 -10.06
N PHE A 480 6.70 27.53 -9.06
CA PHE A 480 5.62 27.34 -8.08
C PHE A 480 5.31 28.65 -7.33
N ASN A 481 4.04 29.05 -7.30
CA ASN A 481 3.59 30.21 -6.54
C ASN A 481 3.22 29.86 -5.10
N ALA A 482 2.71 28.65 -4.88
CA ALA A 482 2.38 28.14 -3.56
C ALA A 482 2.63 26.63 -3.45
N ALA A 483 2.76 26.14 -2.22
CA ALA A 483 2.97 24.75 -1.89
C ALA A 483 1.97 24.32 -0.81
N VAL A 484 1.17 23.29 -1.13
CA VAL A 484 0.22 22.66 -0.22
C VAL A 484 0.83 21.35 0.28
N ILE A 485 1.13 21.29 1.57
CA ILE A 485 1.82 20.16 2.18
C ILE A 485 0.89 19.52 3.21
N ALA A 486 0.40 18.32 2.93
CA ALA A 486 -0.36 17.55 3.92
C ALA A 486 0.54 16.79 4.88
N HIS A 487 0.16 16.77 6.15
CA HIS A 487 0.90 16.17 7.26
C HIS A 487 0.79 14.65 7.31
N THR A 488 0.07 14.05 6.35
CA THR A 488 -0.10 12.60 6.17
C THR A 488 1.08 11.95 5.45
N SER A 489 1.89 12.73 4.74
CA SER A 489 3.07 12.25 4.02
C SER A 489 4.35 12.48 4.81
N GLN A 490 5.31 11.56 4.66
CA GLN A 490 6.68 11.74 5.14
C GLN A 490 7.34 12.98 4.50
N ASP A 491 6.84 13.43 3.35
CA ASP A 491 7.31 14.63 2.66
C ASP A 491 7.19 15.88 3.55
N ALA A 492 6.16 15.93 4.42
CA ALA A 492 5.97 17.01 5.37
C ALA A 492 7.13 17.15 6.36
N LEU A 493 7.71 16.03 6.80
CA LEU A 493 8.84 16.00 7.74
C LEU A 493 10.05 16.75 7.18
N TYR A 494 10.29 16.66 5.87
CA TYR A 494 11.46 17.25 5.23
C TYR A 494 11.17 18.61 4.61
N LEU A 495 10.03 18.78 3.94
CA LEU A 495 9.74 20.00 3.19
C LEU A 495 9.25 21.14 4.08
N MET A 496 8.46 20.89 5.12
CA MET A 496 7.93 21.96 5.95
C MET A 496 9.04 22.77 6.66
N PRO A 497 10.06 22.16 7.30
CA PRO A 497 11.18 22.92 7.84
C PRO A 497 11.89 23.74 6.76
N VAL A 498 12.07 23.17 5.57
CA VAL A 498 12.80 23.81 4.47
C VAL A 498 12.08 25.07 3.99
N LEU A 499 10.77 24.96 3.79
CA LEU A 499 9.92 26.08 3.38
C LEU A 499 9.81 27.13 4.48
N TYR A 500 9.65 26.71 5.73
CA TYR A 500 9.47 27.63 6.86
C TYR A 500 10.69 28.49 7.15
N PHE A 501 11.90 27.94 7.05
CA PHE A 501 13.15 28.70 7.27
C PHE A 501 13.68 29.37 6.01
N SER A 502 13.06 29.16 4.86
CA SER A 502 13.46 29.80 3.60
C SER A 502 13.00 31.26 3.55
N PRO A 503 13.85 32.21 3.12
CA PRO A 503 13.40 33.59 2.87
C PRO A 503 12.49 33.70 1.64
N ASP A 504 12.53 32.71 0.73
CA ASP A 504 11.75 32.71 -0.52
C ASP A 504 10.27 32.28 -0.32
N TRP A 505 9.89 31.84 0.89
CA TRP A 505 8.60 31.25 1.19
C TRP A 505 8.03 31.76 2.52
N ALA A 506 6.71 31.89 2.59
CA ALA A 506 6.00 32.30 3.80
C ALA A 506 4.86 31.32 4.11
N LEU A 507 4.80 30.84 5.35
CA LEU A 507 3.68 30.06 5.86
C LEU A 507 2.48 30.98 6.08
N VAL A 508 1.35 30.70 5.43
CA VAL A 508 0.12 31.52 5.52
C VAL A 508 -1.10 30.74 6.00
N TYR A 509 -1.02 29.41 6.04
CA TYR A 509 -2.08 28.56 6.57
C TYR A 509 -1.48 27.35 7.27
N LEU A 510 -2.02 27.00 8.44
CA LEU A 510 -1.64 25.81 9.19
C LEU A 510 -2.85 25.28 9.97
N ASP A 511 -3.22 24.03 9.72
CA ASP A 511 -4.17 23.27 10.51
C ASP A 511 -3.58 21.88 10.89
N PRO A 512 -4.31 21.03 11.63
CA PRO A 512 -3.85 19.70 11.98
C PRO A 512 -3.64 18.72 10.82
N ILE A 513 -4.03 19.08 9.59
CA ILE A 513 -4.03 18.20 8.40
C ILE A 513 -3.02 18.68 7.34
N ALA A 514 -2.87 19.98 7.12
CA ALA A 514 -1.98 20.54 6.12
C ALA A 514 -1.44 21.95 6.46
N ALA A 515 -0.43 22.35 5.71
CA ALA A 515 0.12 23.69 5.66
C ALA A 515 0.11 24.25 4.23
N VAL A 516 -0.08 25.57 4.10
CA VAL A 516 0.08 26.29 2.83
C VAL A 516 1.19 27.31 2.95
N PHE A 517 2.18 27.19 2.07
CA PHE A 517 3.25 28.16 1.90
C PHE A 517 3.05 28.92 0.59
N VAL A 518 3.23 30.22 0.60
CA VAL A 518 3.25 31.07 -0.60
C VAL A 518 4.65 31.59 -0.86
N ARG A 519 5.01 31.78 -2.12
CA ARG A 519 6.30 32.35 -2.51
C ARG A 519 6.35 33.83 -2.13
N THR A 520 7.48 34.32 -1.66
CA THR A 520 7.66 35.74 -1.32
C THR A 520 7.91 36.57 -2.58
N VAL A 521 6.83 36.86 -3.29
CA VAL A 521 6.77 37.68 -4.51
C VAL A 521 5.73 38.79 -4.36
N PRO A 522 5.81 39.89 -5.12
CA PRO A 522 4.89 41.02 -5.01
C PRO A 522 3.41 40.63 -5.07
N GLU A 523 3.07 39.63 -5.89
CA GLU A 523 1.71 39.12 -6.06
C GLU A 523 1.12 38.56 -4.76
N ASN A 524 1.96 38.02 -3.88
CA ASN A 524 1.55 37.44 -2.59
C ASN A 524 1.76 38.42 -1.42
N GLU A 525 2.14 39.68 -1.66
CA GLU A 525 2.47 40.61 -0.57
C GLU A 525 1.29 40.87 0.36
N VAL A 526 0.08 40.98 -0.18
CA VAL A 526 -1.15 41.20 0.61
C VAL A 526 -1.37 40.04 1.58
N ILE A 527 -1.37 38.79 1.08
CA ILE A 527 -1.61 37.59 1.89
C ILE A 527 -0.50 37.34 2.90
N ILE A 528 0.75 37.65 2.55
CA ILE A 528 1.88 37.54 3.49
C ILE A 528 1.75 38.57 4.61
N ARG A 529 1.27 39.79 4.33
CA ARG A 529 1.07 40.80 5.37
C ARG A 529 -0.10 40.47 6.31
N SER A 530 -1.19 39.90 5.79
CA SER A 530 -2.38 39.59 6.59
C SER A 530 -2.27 38.27 7.37
N ASP A 531 -1.76 37.21 6.73
CA ASP A 531 -1.95 35.83 7.20
C ASP A 531 -0.64 35.09 7.51
N ARG A 532 0.53 35.74 7.44
CA ARG A 532 1.80 35.08 7.77
C ARG A 532 1.80 34.53 9.21
N ILE A 533 2.17 33.26 9.32
CA ILE A 533 2.27 32.52 10.59
C ILE A 533 3.75 32.36 10.96
N ASP A 534 4.18 33.09 12.00
CA ASP A 534 5.50 32.93 12.63
C ASP A 534 5.35 32.11 13.94
N ILE A 535 5.59 30.81 13.85
CA ILE A 535 5.42 29.83 14.95
C ILE A 535 6.37 30.10 16.13
N GLY A 536 7.53 30.70 15.87
CA GLY A 536 8.52 31.05 16.91
C GLY A 536 8.21 32.32 17.71
N ARG A 537 7.23 33.14 17.30
CA ARG A 537 6.90 34.43 17.95
C ARG A 537 5.50 34.49 18.56
N ARG A 538 4.58 33.63 18.12
CA ARG A 538 3.25 33.46 18.74
C ARG A 538 3.22 32.14 19.49
N GLN A 539 2.59 32.13 20.67
CA GLN A 539 1.92 30.91 21.12
C GLN A 539 0.83 30.65 20.08
N VAL A 540 1.17 29.86 19.05
CA VAL A 540 0.13 29.21 18.25
C VAL A 540 -0.70 28.45 19.27
N PRO A 541 -2.04 28.63 19.32
CA PRO A 541 -2.85 27.74 20.12
C PRO A 541 -2.54 26.36 19.56
N LEU A 542 -1.72 25.61 20.28
CA LEU A 542 -1.58 24.18 20.10
C LEU A 542 -3.02 23.74 20.28
N ILE A 543 -3.72 23.48 19.18
CA ILE A 543 -4.89 22.62 19.23
C ILE A 543 -4.30 21.37 19.84
N ALA A 544 -4.50 21.19 21.14
CA ALA A 544 -4.13 19.99 21.83
C ALA A 544 -4.69 18.90 20.93
N PRO A 545 -3.85 18.02 20.36
CA PRO A 545 -4.37 16.84 19.73
C PRO A 545 -5.22 16.22 20.84
N ASP A 546 -6.55 16.28 20.69
CA ASP A 546 -7.48 15.65 21.60
C ASP A 546 -6.88 14.29 21.98
N ASP A 547 -6.70 13.95 23.26
CA ASP A 547 -6.01 12.71 23.69
C ASP A 547 -6.70 11.44 23.15
N THR A 548 -7.86 11.61 22.49
CA THR A 548 -8.52 10.62 21.63
C THR A 548 -7.75 10.32 20.32
N LEU A 549 -6.77 11.15 19.93
CA LEU A 549 -5.78 11.01 18.85
C LEU A 549 -4.64 10.05 19.22
N ASN A 550 -4.99 8.89 19.79
CA ASN A 550 -4.21 7.66 19.56
C ASN A 550 -4.28 7.20 18.07
N ASP A 551 -4.79 8.06 17.19
CA ASP A 551 -4.64 8.00 15.75
C ASP A 551 -3.24 8.47 15.36
N SER A 552 -2.56 7.66 14.55
CA SER A 552 -1.22 7.87 13.98
C SER A 552 -1.07 9.12 13.08
N GLY A 553 -2.03 10.06 13.14
CA GLY A 553 -2.36 11.05 12.12
C GLY A 553 -1.34 12.18 11.94
N PRO A 554 -0.98 12.99 12.97
CA PRO A 554 -0.08 14.12 12.75
C PRO A 554 1.26 13.93 13.47
N ILE A 555 1.90 12.76 13.32
CA ILE A 555 3.27 12.55 13.81
C ILE A 555 4.23 13.53 13.13
N PHE A 556 4.03 13.81 11.84
CA PHE A 556 4.92 14.71 11.08
C PHE A 556 4.70 16.18 11.44
N LEU A 557 3.46 16.63 11.61
CA LEU A 557 3.19 17.97 12.14
C LEU A 557 3.78 18.13 13.54
N ARG A 558 3.58 17.14 14.43
CA ARG A 558 4.16 17.17 15.77
C ARG A 558 5.68 17.23 15.72
N ALA A 559 6.33 16.39 14.91
CA ALA A 559 7.77 16.42 14.74
C ALA A 559 8.27 17.78 14.21
N PHE A 560 7.54 18.39 13.26
CA PHE A 560 7.82 19.73 12.77
C PHE A 560 7.68 20.79 13.87
N LEU A 561 6.57 20.79 14.61
CA LEU A 561 6.30 21.72 15.70
C LEU A 561 7.32 21.56 16.83
N ASP A 562 7.61 20.34 17.26
CA ASP A 562 8.63 20.03 18.26
C ASP A 562 9.99 20.58 17.80
N ALA A 563 10.36 20.42 16.52
CA ALA A 563 11.63 20.91 15.98
C ALA A 563 11.76 22.45 15.94
N ILE A 564 10.64 23.20 15.89
CA ILE A 564 10.66 24.68 15.73
C ILE A 564 10.13 25.44 16.94
N THR A 565 9.45 24.79 17.88
CA THR A 565 8.97 25.38 19.12
C THR A 565 10.01 25.21 20.23
N PRO A 566 10.42 26.27 20.94
CA PRO A 566 11.23 26.11 22.15
C PRO A 566 10.42 25.40 23.23
N SER A 567 10.89 24.25 23.72
CA SER A 567 10.24 23.43 24.75
C SER A 567 10.91 23.62 26.11
N ALA A 568 10.12 23.57 27.21
CA ALA A 568 10.47 24.00 28.56
C ALA A 568 11.43 23.06 29.35
N THR A 569 12.04 22.06 28.70
CA THR A 569 13.07 21.22 29.32
C THR A 569 14.40 21.36 28.59
N THR A 570 15.50 21.43 29.33
CA THR A 570 16.86 21.60 28.79
C THR A 570 17.24 20.52 27.78
N ASP A 571 16.79 19.28 27.98
CA ASP A 571 17.03 18.19 27.04
C ASP A 571 16.25 18.36 25.74
N SER A 572 14.97 18.74 25.82
CA SER A 572 14.15 18.99 24.62
C SER A 572 14.65 20.20 23.85
N GLU A 573 15.09 21.25 24.55
CA GLU A 573 15.69 22.43 23.96
C GLU A 573 16.99 22.08 23.21
N ALA A 574 17.83 21.22 23.80
CA ALA A 574 19.04 20.74 23.12
C ALA A 574 18.72 19.98 21.82
N HIS A 575 17.72 19.08 21.85
CA HIS A 575 17.28 18.36 20.65
C HIS A 575 16.73 19.29 19.57
N ASN A 576 16.05 20.38 19.94
CA ASN A 576 15.54 21.36 18.99
C ASN A 576 16.69 22.11 18.30
N TRP A 577 17.71 22.50 19.05
CA TRP A 577 18.93 23.07 18.47
C TRP A 577 19.65 22.09 17.53
N PHE A 578 19.70 20.79 17.88
CA PHE A 578 20.27 19.77 17.01
C PHE A 578 19.47 19.57 15.72
N ASN A 579 18.14 19.51 15.82
CA ASN A 579 17.26 19.38 14.67
C ASN A 579 17.37 20.60 13.75
N LEU A 580 17.41 21.81 14.31
CA LEU A 580 17.63 23.04 13.56
C LEU A 580 18.99 23.05 12.89
N GLY A 581 20.05 22.65 13.60
CA GLY A 581 21.38 22.47 13.04
C GLY A 581 21.40 21.47 11.89
N LEU A 582 20.69 20.36 12.01
CA LEU A 582 20.54 19.36 10.95
C LEU A 582 19.81 19.95 9.73
N VAL A 583 18.73 20.70 9.93
CA VAL A 583 18.01 21.39 8.83
C VAL A 583 18.95 22.34 8.10
N TYR A 584 19.72 23.17 8.81
CA TYR A 584 20.66 24.09 8.18
C TYR A 584 21.83 23.39 7.47
N LEU A 585 22.29 22.25 8.01
CA LEU A 585 23.27 21.39 7.33
C LEU A 585 22.72 20.93 5.98
N VAL A 586 21.47 20.49 5.95
CA VAL A 586 20.82 20.00 4.73
C VAL A 586 20.58 21.14 3.74
N MET A 587 20.25 22.34 4.23
CA MET A 587 20.16 23.56 3.41
C MET A 587 21.50 24.08 2.86
N GLY A 588 22.63 23.50 3.28
CA GLY A 588 23.98 23.96 2.92
C GLY A 588 24.42 25.23 3.65
N GLN A 589 23.65 25.73 4.62
CA GLN A 589 23.99 26.89 5.45
C GLN A 589 24.87 26.45 6.63
N ASN A 590 26.08 25.96 6.30
CA ASN A 590 26.94 25.25 7.26
C ASN A 590 27.35 26.09 8.47
N ALA A 591 27.53 27.40 8.32
CA ALA A 591 27.88 28.29 9.44
C ALA A 591 26.76 28.38 10.49
N ARG A 592 25.51 28.52 10.06
CA ARG A 592 24.33 28.52 10.95
C ARG A 592 24.12 27.14 11.55
N ALA A 593 24.34 26.10 10.75
CA ALA A 593 24.27 24.73 11.25
C ALA A 593 25.25 24.49 12.40
N ALA A 594 26.49 24.96 12.26
CA ALA A 594 27.50 24.88 13.30
C ALA A 594 27.12 25.71 14.54
N GLU A 595 26.54 26.90 14.37
CA GLU A 595 26.05 27.73 15.47
C GLU A 595 24.96 27.01 16.29
N HIS A 596 23.94 26.47 15.62
CA HIS A 596 22.85 25.78 16.30
C HIS A 596 23.31 24.47 16.94
N MET A 597 24.18 23.71 16.28
CA MET A 597 24.74 22.50 16.87
C MET A 597 25.58 22.82 18.12
N LYS A 598 26.33 23.93 18.13
CA LYS A 598 27.03 24.42 19.33
C LYS A 598 26.05 24.82 20.44
N SER A 599 24.97 25.52 20.11
CA SER A 599 23.95 25.91 21.09
C SER A 599 23.28 24.69 21.74
N GLY A 600 22.97 23.66 20.96
CA GLY A 600 22.47 22.39 21.49
C GLY A 600 23.50 21.66 22.36
N LEU A 601 24.78 21.65 21.95
CA LEU A 601 25.86 20.99 22.69
C LEU A 601 26.18 21.70 24.02
N LYS A 602 25.86 22.99 24.18
CA LYS A 602 25.93 23.67 25.48
C LYS A 602 24.93 23.10 26.49
N LEU A 603 23.78 22.65 26.00
CA LEU A 603 22.70 22.10 26.83
C LEU A 603 22.84 20.58 27.00
N MET A 604 23.28 19.87 25.95
CA MET A 604 23.53 18.43 25.96
C MET A 604 24.95 18.13 25.43
N PRO A 605 25.99 18.22 26.28
CA PRO A 605 27.39 18.14 25.86
C PRO A 605 27.86 16.75 25.44
N PHE A 606 27.08 15.69 25.69
CA PHE A 606 27.48 14.30 25.45
C PHE A 606 26.75 13.64 24.27
N SER A 607 26.30 14.42 23.28
CA SER A 607 25.65 13.89 22.07
C SER A 607 26.66 13.59 20.97
N SER A 608 26.92 12.29 20.74
CA SER A 608 27.81 11.81 19.66
C SER A 608 27.33 12.25 18.27
N GLU A 609 26.02 12.19 18.01
CA GLU A 609 25.43 12.55 16.72
C GLU A 609 25.50 14.07 16.47
N ALA A 610 25.36 14.89 17.51
CA ALA A 610 25.51 16.35 17.39
C ALA A 610 26.97 16.75 17.15
N GLU A 611 27.93 16.14 17.85
CA GLU A 611 29.37 16.35 17.60
C GLU A 611 29.75 15.92 16.17
N TYR A 612 29.19 14.79 15.67
CA TYR A 612 29.38 14.37 14.27
C TYR A 612 28.83 15.41 13.28
N ASN A 613 27.60 15.86 13.49
CA ASN A 613 26.97 16.82 12.59
C ASN A 613 27.65 18.20 12.64
N LEU A 614 28.18 18.62 13.80
CA LEU A 614 29.03 19.82 13.90
C LEU A 614 30.33 19.63 13.12
N GLY A 615 30.98 18.47 13.22
CA GLY A 615 32.14 18.12 12.40
C GLY A 615 31.85 18.16 10.91
N LEU A 616 30.67 17.66 10.50
CA LEU A 616 30.20 17.73 9.11
C LEU A 616 29.98 19.16 8.63
N ALA A 617 29.46 20.05 9.50
CA ALA A 617 29.28 21.45 9.16
C ALA A 617 30.63 22.12 8.88
N TYR A 618 31.64 21.90 9.72
CA TYR A 618 32.98 22.42 9.51
C TYR A 618 33.68 21.83 8.28
N ASP A 619 33.54 20.53 8.04
CA ASP A 619 34.12 19.88 6.86
C ASP A 619 33.58 20.49 5.57
N ARG A 620 32.26 20.76 5.51
CA ARG A 620 31.62 21.44 4.37
C ARG A 620 31.98 22.92 4.25
N MET A 621 32.50 23.54 5.30
CA MET A 621 33.09 24.89 5.27
C MET A 621 34.57 24.88 4.83
N GLY A 622 35.18 23.71 4.64
CA GLY A 622 36.61 23.57 4.36
C GLY A 622 37.50 23.58 5.61
N GLU A 623 36.91 23.69 6.81
CA GLU A 623 37.61 23.76 8.09
C GLU A 623 37.99 22.36 8.60
N LYS A 624 38.84 21.67 7.84
CA LYS A 624 39.20 20.25 8.06
C LYS A 624 39.79 19.97 9.45
N GLY A 625 40.50 20.93 10.03
CA GLY A 625 41.05 20.81 11.40
C GLY A 625 39.94 20.73 12.46
N MET A 626 38.97 21.63 12.38
CA MET A 626 37.80 21.65 13.27
C MET A 626 36.92 20.42 13.04
N ALA A 627 36.75 20.00 11.78
CA ALA A 627 36.01 18.78 11.45
C ALA A 627 36.61 17.54 12.15
N LEU A 628 37.92 17.33 12.04
CA LEU A 628 38.61 16.23 12.72
C LEU A 628 38.46 16.29 14.25
N GLN A 629 38.54 17.48 14.84
CA GLN A 629 38.36 17.65 16.28
C GLN A 629 36.96 17.17 16.72
N HIS A 630 35.92 17.58 16.01
CA HIS A 630 34.53 17.25 16.35
C HIS A 630 34.16 15.79 15.99
N TYR A 631 34.67 15.26 14.88
CA TYR A 631 34.56 13.83 14.60
C TYR A 631 35.28 12.97 15.65
N GLY A 632 36.46 13.40 16.11
CA GLY A 632 37.17 12.75 17.21
C GLY A 632 36.36 12.72 18.50
N LYS A 633 35.73 13.83 18.88
CA LYS A 633 34.79 13.86 20.01
C LYS A 633 33.62 12.90 19.83
N ALA A 634 33.04 12.85 18.62
CA ALA A 634 31.94 11.93 18.33
C ALA A 634 32.33 10.46 18.52
N ILE A 635 33.58 10.09 18.21
CA ILE A 635 34.14 8.74 18.43
C ILE A 635 34.47 8.49 19.90
N VAL A 636 34.95 9.50 20.64
CA VAL A 636 35.15 9.38 22.10
C VAL A 636 33.82 9.08 22.81
N LEU A 637 32.74 9.74 22.39
CA LEU A 637 31.39 9.53 22.94
C LEU A 637 30.77 8.21 22.46
N ASN A 638 31.05 7.81 21.22
CA ASN A 638 30.61 6.53 20.65
C ASN A 638 31.71 5.95 19.76
N ALA A 639 32.51 5.04 20.33
CA ALA A 639 33.63 4.40 19.63
C ALA A 639 33.21 3.54 18.43
N ARG A 640 31.92 3.32 18.21
CA ARG A 640 31.36 2.57 17.08
C ARG A 640 30.71 3.47 16.04
N HIS A 641 30.95 4.77 16.06
CA HIS A 641 30.29 5.72 15.16
C HIS A 641 30.88 5.65 13.74
N ALA A 642 30.40 4.69 12.94
CA ALA A 642 30.95 4.34 11.64
C ALA A 642 31.06 5.51 10.64
N ARG A 643 30.08 6.42 10.63
CA ARG A 643 30.10 7.61 9.74
C ARG A 643 31.20 8.60 10.10
N ALA A 644 31.53 8.74 11.39
CA ALA A 644 32.64 9.58 11.81
C ALA A 644 33.97 8.97 11.38
N HIS A 645 34.18 7.67 11.62
CA HIS A 645 35.36 6.94 11.14
C HIS A 645 35.56 7.08 9.62
N ALA A 646 34.48 6.91 8.83
CA ALA A 646 34.55 7.08 7.37
C ALA A 646 34.97 8.50 6.95
N ASN A 647 34.44 9.53 7.61
CA ASN A 647 34.79 10.91 7.28
C ASN A 647 36.20 11.30 7.75
N ILE A 648 36.68 10.78 8.88
CA ILE A 648 38.08 10.94 9.30
C ILE A 648 39.01 10.26 8.30
N GLY A 649 38.70 9.01 7.91
CA GLY A 649 39.47 8.27 6.93
C GLY A 649 39.61 9.04 5.62
N ARG A 650 38.52 9.66 5.14
CA ARG A 650 38.56 10.54 3.95
C ARG A 650 39.44 11.77 4.15
N ILE A 651 39.37 12.44 5.29
CA ILE A 651 40.22 13.62 5.54
C ILE A 651 41.70 13.23 5.64
N TYR A 652 42.03 12.07 6.21
CA TYR A 652 43.39 11.54 6.22
C TYR A 652 43.89 11.17 4.83
N ASP A 653 43.03 10.56 4.01
CA ASP A 653 43.33 10.24 2.63
C ASP A 653 43.63 11.50 1.80
N GLU A 654 42.79 12.54 1.93
CA GLU A 654 42.99 13.88 1.33
C GLU A 654 44.32 14.52 1.76
N ARG A 655 44.85 14.17 2.94
CA ARG A 655 46.13 14.66 3.49
C ARG A 655 47.32 13.76 3.14
N GLY A 656 47.12 12.68 2.40
CA GLY A 656 48.17 11.71 2.06
C GLY A 656 48.54 10.75 3.20
N LEU A 657 47.79 10.73 4.30
CA LEU A 657 47.96 9.81 5.43
C LEU A 657 47.25 8.49 5.14
N LYS A 658 47.75 7.77 4.13
CA LYS A 658 47.06 6.62 3.52
C LYS A 658 46.91 5.42 4.45
N ARG A 659 47.82 5.23 5.42
CA ARG A 659 47.75 4.12 6.39
C ARG A 659 46.69 4.38 7.45
N GLU A 660 46.65 5.60 7.96
CA GLU A 660 45.68 6.08 8.93
C GLU A 660 44.28 6.09 8.31
N ALA A 661 44.16 6.52 7.05
CA ALA A 661 42.90 6.47 6.30
C ALA A 661 42.34 5.05 6.21
N GLU A 662 43.17 4.08 5.85
CA GLU A 662 42.79 2.67 5.75
C GLU A 662 42.34 2.10 7.10
N GLN A 663 43.04 2.43 8.20
CA GLN A 663 42.65 2.00 9.54
C GLN A 663 41.24 2.51 9.89
N GLU A 664 40.98 3.79 9.64
CA GLU A 664 39.68 4.41 9.90
C GLU A 664 38.56 3.85 9.01
N TYR A 665 38.84 3.59 7.73
CA TYR A 665 37.88 2.93 6.85
C TYR A 665 37.55 1.49 7.28
N ASN A 666 38.54 0.73 7.73
CA ASN A 666 38.32 -0.61 8.27
C ASN A 666 37.48 -0.58 9.56
N LEU A 667 37.68 0.41 10.44
CA LEU A 667 36.83 0.63 11.61
C LEU A 667 35.40 1.01 11.19
N ALA A 668 35.23 1.86 10.17
CA ALA A 668 33.93 2.20 9.63
C ALA A 668 33.17 0.97 9.11
N LEU A 669 33.84 0.07 8.37
CA LEU A 669 33.25 -1.20 7.93
C LEU A 669 32.90 -2.12 9.11
N ARG A 670 33.80 -2.23 10.09
CA ARG A 670 33.60 -3.08 11.27
C ARG A 670 32.36 -2.70 12.07
N TYR A 671 32.08 -1.40 12.18
CA TYR A 671 30.97 -0.90 13.01
C TYR A 671 29.70 -0.56 12.22
N GLY A 672 29.82 -0.23 10.94
CA GLY A 672 28.69 0.20 10.09
C GLY A 672 28.22 -0.83 9.07
N GLY A 673 28.95 -1.95 8.91
CA GLY A 673 28.72 -2.89 7.82
C GLY A 673 29.30 -2.40 6.50
N GLU A 674 29.04 -3.15 5.43
CA GLU A 674 29.51 -2.83 4.08
C GLU A 674 28.85 -1.54 3.56
N ASN A 675 29.66 -0.47 3.37
CA ASN A 675 29.19 0.81 2.83
C ASN A 675 29.86 1.06 1.46
N PRO A 676 29.10 1.30 0.38
CA PRO A 676 29.65 1.45 -0.97
C PRO A 676 30.75 2.51 -1.09
N ILE A 677 30.63 3.64 -0.37
CA ILE A 677 31.60 4.74 -0.41
C ILE A 677 32.91 4.33 0.28
N VAL A 678 32.81 3.67 1.44
CA VAL A 678 33.99 3.21 2.20
C VAL A 678 34.72 2.10 1.44
N LEU A 679 33.97 1.13 0.88
CA LEU A 679 34.52 0.08 0.03
C LEU A 679 35.20 0.66 -1.21
N TYR A 680 34.60 1.66 -1.84
CA TYR A 680 35.20 2.37 -2.96
C TYR A 680 36.52 3.05 -2.60
N ASN A 681 36.57 3.77 -1.47
CA ASN A 681 37.79 4.44 -1.02
C ASN A 681 38.89 3.45 -0.65
N LEU A 682 38.57 2.31 -0.03
CA LEU A 682 39.54 1.23 0.21
C LEU A 682 40.07 0.66 -1.11
N GLY A 683 39.20 0.45 -2.10
CA GLY A 683 39.62 0.03 -3.43
C GLY A 683 40.53 1.07 -4.10
N ALA A 684 40.26 2.37 -3.94
CA ALA A 684 41.12 3.44 -4.44
C ALA A 684 42.50 3.44 -3.76
N LEU A 685 42.56 3.24 -2.44
CA LEU A 685 43.82 3.10 -1.71
C LEU A 685 44.64 1.90 -2.18
N SER A 686 44.01 0.73 -2.40
CA SER A 686 44.68 -0.45 -2.96
C SER A 686 45.16 -0.21 -4.40
N TYR A 687 44.36 0.47 -5.22
CA TYR A 687 44.72 0.81 -6.60
C TYR A 687 45.97 1.70 -6.65
N GLU A 688 46.04 2.72 -5.79
CA GLU A 688 47.21 3.61 -5.68
C GLU A 688 48.48 2.87 -5.22
N ARG A 689 48.35 1.76 -4.48
CA ARG A 689 49.45 0.89 -4.07
C ARG A 689 49.87 -0.12 -5.14
N GLY A 690 49.16 -0.19 -6.26
CA GLY A 690 49.37 -1.18 -7.33
C GLY A 690 48.73 -2.54 -7.05
N GLU A 691 47.87 -2.65 -6.04
CA GLU A 691 47.16 -3.88 -5.65
C GLU A 691 45.85 -4.00 -6.45
N TYR A 692 45.96 -4.15 -7.77
CA TYR A 692 44.82 -4.02 -8.68
C TYR A 692 43.71 -5.05 -8.49
N GLU A 693 44.05 -6.30 -8.16
CA GLU A 693 43.04 -7.34 -7.90
C GLU A 693 42.29 -7.08 -6.59
N THR A 694 42.98 -6.62 -5.54
CA THR A 694 42.34 -6.22 -4.27
C THR A 694 41.43 -5.01 -4.48
N ALA A 695 41.86 -4.03 -5.29
CA ALA A 695 41.01 -2.90 -5.68
C ALA A 695 39.74 -3.34 -6.42
N ARG A 696 39.86 -4.30 -7.34
CA ARG A 696 38.73 -4.89 -8.07
C ARG A 696 37.74 -5.56 -7.12
N GLU A 697 38.22 -6.36 -6.16
CA GLU A 697 37.37 -7.01 -5.16
C GLU A 697 36.58 -6.00 -4.32
N TRP A 698 37.23 -4.94 -3.86
CA TRP A 698 36.57 -3.87 -3.10
C TRP A 698 35.47 -3.18 -3.91
N TRP A 699 35.73 -2.83 -5.17
CA TRP A 699 34.73 -2.19 -6.03
C TRP A 699 33.58 -3.12 -6.43
N GLN A 700 33.83 -4.42 -6.61
CA GLN A 700 32.76 -5.39 -6.82
C GLN A 700 31.84 -5.53 -5.61
N ARG A 701 32.41 -5.52 -4.39
CA ARG A 701 31.62 -5.48 -3.16
C ARG A 701 30.81 -4.20 -3.04
N ALA A 702 31.38 -3.05 -3.41
CA ALA A 702 30.64 -1.79 -3.45
C ALA A 702 29.42 -1.88 -4.39
N LEU A 703 29.55 -2.54 -5.56
CA LEU A 703 28.44 -2.75 -6.50
C LEU A 703 27.43 -3.82 -6.05
N LYS A 704 27.83 -4.73 -5.17
CA LYS A 704 26.90 -5.68 -4.56
C LYS A 704 25.94 -4.97 -3.60
N GLU A 705 26.45 -3.99 -2.84
CA GLU A 705 25.66 -3.18 -1.92
C GLU A 705 24.86 -2.09 -2.65
N ASP A 706 25.44 -1.45 -3.67
CA ASP A 706 24.75 -0.51 -4.55
C ASP A 706 25.15 -0.73 -6.02
N SER A 707 24.30 -1.48 -6.73
CA SER A 707 24.51 -1.82 -8.15
C SER A 707 24.57 -0.63 -9.09
N ALA A 708 24.12 0.56 -8.66
CA ALA A 708 24.12 1.79 -9.45
C ALA A 708 25.25 2.76 -9.05
N PHE A 709 26.15 2.36 -8.14
CA PHE A 709 27.21 3.22 -7.61
C PHE A 709 28.26 3.57 -8.67
N GLN A 710 28.06 4.70 -9.36
CA GLN A 710 28.86 5.13 -10.52
C GLN A 710 30.37 5.16 -10.27
N PRO A 711 30.89 5.64 -9.11
CA PRO A 711 32.34 5.67 -8.90
C PRO A 711 33.00 4.29 -9.02
N ALA A 712 32.36 3.23 -8.48
CA ALA A 712 32.89 1.87 -8.59
C ALA A 712 32.77 1.31 -10.01
N ILE A 713 31.69 1.62 -10.74
CA ILE A 713 31.53 1.23 -12.15
C ILE A 713 32.64 1.84 -13.01
N GLU A 714 32.89 3.14 -12.84
CA GLU A 714 33.94 3.85 -13.58
C GLU A 714 35.33 3.35 -13.22
N ALA A 715 35.59 3.08 -11.93
CA ALA A 715 36.88 2.58 -11.48
C ALA A 715 37.17 1.17 -12.01
N LEU A 716 36.17 0.27 -12.04
CA LEU A 716 36.30 -1.05 -12.66
C LEU A 716 36.52 -0.99 -14.17
N LYS A 717 35.93 0.00 -14.87
CA LYS A 717 36.20 0.23 -16.30
C LYS A 717 37.63 0.67 -16.57
N LYS A 718 38.28 1.37 -15.63
CA LYS A 718 39.69 1.79 -15.76
C LYS A 718 40.69 0.66 -15.51
N LEU A 719 40.25 -0.42 -14.84
CA LEU A 719 41.06 -1.62 -14.54
C LEU A 719 41.02 -2.67 -15.66
N ASN A 720 40.07 -2.56 -16.59
CA ASN A 720 39.92 -3.43 -17.76
C ASN A 720 40.45 -2.70 -18.99
#